data_AF-A0A2V5KZM2-F1
#
_entry.id   AF-A0A2V5KZM2-F1
#
_cell.length_a   1.000
_cell.length_b   1.000
_cell.length_c   1.000
_cell.angle_alpha   90.00
_cell.angle_beta   90.00
_cell.angle_gamma   90.00
#
_symmetry.space_group_name_H-M   'P 1'
#
loop_
_entity.id
_entity.type
_entity.pdbx_description
1 polymer ?
#
loop_
_entity_poly.entity_id
_entity_poly.type
_entity_poly.pdbx_seq_one_letter_code
_entity_poly.pdbx_strand_id
1 'polypeptide(L)'
;MLKKRKARAAAGALLAAALLVQAPVAVQADRLPWYEQEWNVTGTGGAAATEHPLATKAAMDIMRAGGNAVEAAIAASAVQGVVRPFSGGIGGGGYMHIYLKDQNRFVVLDHRSAAAGTFGPHSFLDANGKEYDDDIREISGISVGVPGVVKAWETALQQYGTGLSLATILQPAIDAAENGFYADHNFIRELTENAPRFRNYQSTIDLFLNPDGSVPPAGTLMKNEDLADTYRLIAQQGSSAFYNGPIGQAIVDAVYSPPTVANPPNLVLPGSMSLADLQNYTVRTTDPVKVQYRGYDIYGPAPSSSGGTTVGEALNILEGYDMANLPREEALHYYLEASRRAFADRTYLGDPSTYSGAMPVAGLLNEEYAEHIRQYIDDRASEGVVPAGDPWPYDANPSLKAKPLHAAGKVALAYDFAGGANGSGWDPAKFATQTRNASSTIQVQNEAGKLHIDSGLNAYARAESTMAPVSDSELLVRFKMDALTGDRNLRFWLRADGWNGSTSPHNGYGFELNTADDTVRFIRTRQSNGVFGLGTFNHARTTDWQWLRFRVEGDQLKVRLWKDGEHEPRQDWSFEIEDDSVVGKGKLMLAGIELTGSAGTGGSFQVDDIVVAELNPAAFRADFTGVADGASWDSTGGFTTQFGRGASNPGVGSSIAVNDESGHIALERNQFSYARAQANMPSLYDSELLVKFRINELGGDRNLRFWLRSDGWNSLAAPHNGYGLEVKSGSDKLRILRTRNSNGAFALAEIDHPRTTNWQWLRFRVEGEGIKVRVWEDGTPEPIDWLHERSNADVTAPGTFKLVAVESTGSPTGTGGTFDVDDMQVYDLDVLKTRQSTIHLTVADEDGNIVAYTHTLNSIGGNGMVVPGYGILLNDELAPRVPSSNPPGHPDGPRPGMRPLSSMSPTIVMKDGEPVLALGSPGGSTIITTVLQTLVNYLDFGMTLPQAVTAPRLSQGNSSAVGHTLIEPEFLTTPEYDQLRARGQRFDVTGLSYGIGAVNAIEFLPNGQVRAVSEQVRRGGGSAMVDSEYVP
;
A
#
# COMPACT_ATOMS: atom_id res chain seq x y z
N MET A 1 61.89 72.63 -19.91
CA MET A 1 62.12 73.24 -21.24
C MET A 1 61.74 72.23 -22.32
N LEU A 2 60.84 72.65 -23.23
CA LEU A 2 60.69 72.30 -24.67
C LEU A 2 61.26 70.96 -25.18
N LYS A 3 60.63 70.17 -26.07
CA LYS A 3 59.37 70.23 -26.86
C LYS A 3 59.38 68.97 -27.77
N LYS A 4 58.20 68.66 -28.35
CA LYS A 4 57.90 67.77 -29.51
C LYS A 4 57.70 66.28 -29.19
N ARG A 5 56.72 65.56 -29.75
CA ARG A 5 55.72 65.82 -30.81
C ARG A 5 54.61 64.76 -30.71
N LYS A 6 53.38 65.13 -31.09
CA LYS A 6 52.22 64.24 -31.29
C LYS A 6 52.32 63.48 -32.63
N ALA A 7 51.82 62.25 -32.68
CA ALA A 7 51.08 61.69 -33.80
C ALA A 7 50.14 60.56 -33.28
N ARG A 8 48.88 60.61 -33.69
CA ARG A 8 47.78 59.69 -33.31
C ARG A 8 47.78 58.44 -34.20
N ALA A 9 47.39 57.30 -33.63
CA ALA A 9 46.64 56.23 -34.30
C ALA A 9 45.75 55.53 -33.26
N ALA A 10 44.61 55.03 -33.73
CA ALA A 10 43.34 54.91 -33.01
C ALA A 10 43.20 53.68 -32.10
N ALA A 11 42.25 53.81 -31.18
CA ALA A 11 41.72 52.80 -30.29
C ALA A 11 40.87 51.75 -31.05
N GLY A 12 40.91 50.52 -30.55
CA GLY A 12 39.95 49.46 -30.82
C GLY A 12 39.97 48.49 -29.64
N ALA A 13 38.87 48.45 -28.89
CA ALA A 13 38.71 47.73 -27.62
C ALA A 13 38.80 46.21 -27.79
N LEU A 14 39.31 45.52 -26.76
CA LEU A 14 38.87 44.18 -26.38
C LEU A 14 39.19 43.93 -24.91
N LEU A 15 38.13 43.61 -24.16
CA LEU A 15 38.12 43.25 -22.75
C LEU A 15 39.09 42.11 -22.46
N ALA A 16 39.93 42.27 -21.45
CA ALA A 16 40.57 41.16 -20.75
C ALA A 16 40.16 41.24 -19.28
N ALA A 17 39.22 40.38 -18.89
CA ALA A 17 38.83 40.14 -17.51
C ALA A 17 40.05 39.60 -16.75
N ALA A 18 40.50 40.35 -15.75
CA ALA A 18 41.52 39.90 -14.82
C ALA A 18 40.89 38.84 -13.89
N LEU A 19 41.30 37.59 -14.08
CA LEU A 19 41.09 36.48 -13.16
C LEU A 19 41.78 36.82 -11.82
N LEU A 20 41.01 37.33 -10.86
CA LEU A 20 41.34 37.25 -9.45
C LEU A 20 41.12 35.80 -9.03
N VAL A 21 42.21 35.05 -8.93
CA VAL A 21 42.25 33.76 -8.22
C VAL A 21 41.95 34.06 -6.76
N GLN A 22 40.67 34.01 -6.38
CA GLN A 22 40.29 33.84 -5.00
C GLN A 22 40.67 32.41 -4.63
N ALA A 23 41.65 32.26 -3.73
CA ALA A 23 41.85 31.00 -3.04
C ALA A 23 40.50 30.52 -2.48
N PRO A 24 40.15 29.23 -2.59
CA PRO A 24 38.95 28.73 -1.98
C PRO A 24 39.07 29.04 -0.48
N VAL A 25 38.21 29.93 0.01
CA VAL A 25 37.92 29.98 1.43
C VAL A 25 37.35 28.59 1.72
N ALA A 26 38.17 27.74 2.31
CA ALA A 26 37.67 26.54 2.95
C ALA A 26 36.64 27.04 3.96
N VAL A 27 35.36 26.91 3.61
CA VAL A 27 34.28 27.00 4.58
C VAL A 27 34.61 25.88 5.56
N GLN A 28 35.18 26.28 6.68
CA GLN A 28 35.29 25.44 7.85
C GLN A 28 33.85 25.03 8.12
N ALA A 29 33.56 23.73 7.95
CA ALA A 29 32.27 23.16 8.29
C ALA A 29 32.12 23.31 9.80
N ASP A 30 31.62 24.48 10.23
CA ASP A 30 31.16 24.70 11.58
C ASP A 30 30.12 23.62 11.84
N ARG A 31 30.43 22.74 12.80
CA ARG A 31 29.56 21.64 13.21
C ARG A 31 28.19 22.24 13.50
N LEU A 32 27.19 21.88 12.70
CA LEU A 32 25.79 22.14 13.04
C LEU A 32 25.57 21.64 14.50
N PRO A 33 24.79 22.35 15.33
CA PRO A 33 24.55 21.96 16.71
C PRO A 33 23.65 20.71 16.72
N TRP A 34 24.24 19.54 16.46
CA TRP A 34 23.55 18.27 16.60
C TRP A 34 23.26 18.04 18.09
N TYR A 35 22.01 17.74 18.41
CA TYR A 35 21.66 17.23 19.74
C TYR A 35 22.49 15.96 20.00
N GLU A 36 23.09 15.83 21.19
CA GLU A 36 23.77 14.58 21.55
C GLU A 36 22.74 13.45 21.56
N GLN A 37 22.93 12.48 20.67
CA GLN A 37 22.09 11.30 20.52
C GLN A 37 22.80 10.11 21.15
N GLU A 38 22.38 9.73 22.35
CA GLU A 38 22.60 8.38 22.85
C GLU A 38 21.39 7.52 22.44
N TRP A 39 21.65 6.34 21.89
CA TRP A 39 20.61 5.44 21.38
C TRP A 39 20.55 4.11 22.14
N ASN A 40 21.51 3.84 23.03
CA ASN A 40 21.56 2.64 23.85
C ASN A 40 22.19 2.98 25.19
N VAL A 41 21.38 3.01 26.24
CA VAL A 41 21.78 3.45 27.58
C VAL A 41 21.28 2.42 28.60
N THR A 42 22.12 2.06 29.57
CA THR A 42 21.76 1.14 30.67
C THR A 42 21.99 1.84 32.01
N GLY A 43 21.02 1.76 32.92
CA GLY A 43 21.04 2.44 34.21
C GLY A 43 19.98 1.90 35.17
N THR A 44 19.55 2.72 36.13
CA THR A 44 18.53 2.38 37.15
C THR A 44 17.55 3.52 37.31
N GLY A 45 16.31 3.23 37.73
CA GLY A 45 15.25 4.24 37.84
C GLY A 45 14.48 4.41 36.54
N GLY A 46 14.08 5.65 36.22
CA GLY A 46 13.30 5.94 35.02
C GLY A 46 14.10 5.82 33.72
N ALA A 47 13.40 5.50 32.63
CA ALA A 47 13.96 5.33 31.29
C ALA A 47 13.00 5.80 30.20
N ALA A 48 13.54 6.35 29.12
CA ALA A 48 12.78 6.78 27.95
C ALA A 48 13.53 6.49 26.65
N ALA A 49 12.81 6.06 25.62
CA ALA A 49 13.30 5.93 24.25
C ALA A 49 12.29 6.55 23.27
N THR A 50 12.74 7.50 22.45
CA THR A 50 11.89 8.27 21.53
C THR A 50 12.62 8.56 20.20
N GLU A 51 11.93 9.11 19.20
CA GLU A 51 12.50 9.44 17.88
C GLU A 51 13.28 10.76 17.84
N HIS A 52 13.38 11.48 18.96
CA HIS A 52 14.09 12.75 19.01
C HIS A 52 14.64 13.08 20.41
N PRO A 53 15.89 13.53 20.55
CA PRO A 53 16.50 13.87 21.84
C PRO A 53 15.70 14.82 22.72
N LEU A 54 15.08 15.86 22.14
CA LEU A 54 14.23 16.79 22.91
C LEU A 54 13.02 16.10 23.54
N ALA A 55 12.43 15.09 22.87
CA ALA A 55 11.30 14.34 23.43
C ALA A 55 11.75 13.36 24.50
N THR A 56 12.91 12.70 24.32
CA THR A 56 13.51 11.85 25.35
C THR A 56 13.82 12.68 26.60
N LYS A 57 14.45 13.85 26.42
CA LYS A 57 14.73 14.77 27.52
C LYS A 57 13.46 15.21 28.24
N ALA A 58 12.38 15.55 27.51
CA ALA A 58 11.12 15.96 28.11
C ALA A 58 10.49 14.87 28.98
N ALA A 59 10.52 13.61 28.55
CA ALA A 59 10.08 12.49 29.40
C ALA A 59 10.91 12.42 30.69
N MET A 60 12.24 12.46 30.59
CA MET A 60 13.12 12.40 31.75
C MET A 60 12.92 13.59 32.71
N ASP A 61 12.75 14.81 32.18
CA ASP A 61 12.52 16.00 32.99
C ASP A 61 11.19 15.92 33.76
N ILE A 62 10.13 15.37 33.15
CA ILE A 62 8.85 15.16 33.82
C ILE A 62 8.94 14.09 34.91
N MET A 63 9.65 12.99 34.66
CA MET A 63 9.90 12.00 35.72
C MET A 63 10.67 12.60 36.89
N ARG A 64 11.73 13.37 36.62
CA ARG A 64 12.50 14.10 37.65
C ARG A 64 11.69 15.17 38.38
N ALA A 65 10.61 15.66 37.79
CA ALA A 65 9.67 16.58 38.41
C ALA A 65 8.60 15.86 39.27
N GLY A 66 8.70 14.54 39.45
CA GLY A 66 7.76 13.72 40.23
C GLY A 66 6.58 13.17 39.42
N GLY A 67 6.64 13.21 38.10
CA GLY A 67 5.67 12.57 37.22
C GLY A 67 5.96 11.08 37.04
N ASN A 68 4.94 10.29 36.72
CA ASN A 68 5.12 8.88 36.38
C ASN A 68 5.32 8.66 34.86
N ALA A 69 5.44 7.40 34.45
CA ALA A 69 5.64 7.02 33.04
C ALA A 69 4.52 7.53 32.12
N VAL A 70 3.29 7.67 32.61
CA VAL A 70 2.15 8.19 31.84
C VAL A 70 2.31 9.68 31.55
N GLU A 71 2.61 10.48 32.56
CA GLU A 71 2.85 11.92 32.42
C GLU A 71 4.07 12.20 31.54
N ALA A 72 5.14 11.42 31.70
CA ALA A 72 6.35 11.50 30.89
C ALA A 72 6.11 11.11 29.41
N ALA A 73 5.31 10.07 29.15
CA ALA A 73 4.91 9.68 27.80
C ALA A 73 4.08 10.78 27.10
N ILE A 74 3.22 11.50 27.83
CA ILE A 74 2.46 12.63 27.29
C ILE A 74 3.39 13.78 26.90
N ALA A 75 4.35 14.14 27.76
CA ALA A 75 5.32 15.18 27.45
C ALA A 75 6.18 14.83 26.23
N ALA A 76 6.68 13.59 26.15
CA ALA A 76 7.42 13.11 24.98
C ALA A 76 6.55 13.17 23.72
N SER A 77 5.31 12.69 23.77
CA SER A 77 4.36 12.75 22.65
C SER A 77 4.10 14.18 22.17
N ALA A 78 3.89 15.13 23.09
CA ALA A 78 3.68 16.54 22.76
C ALA A 78 4.89 17.18 22.09
N VAL A 79 6.10 16.90 22.60
CA VAL A 79 7.35 17.40 21.98
C VAL A 79 7.59 16.76 20.61
N GLN A 80 7.34 15.45 20.44
CA GLN A 80 7.42 14.81 19.13
C GLN A 80 6.44 15.43 18.12
N GLY A 81 5.27 15.88 18.55
CA GLY A 81 4.34 16.65 17.71
C GLY A 81 4.91 17.97 17.18
N VAL A 82 5.97 18.50 17.80
CA VAL A 82 6.69 19.70 17.35
C VAL A 82 7.88 19.33 16.46
N VAL A 83 8.71 18.37 16.88
CA VAL A 83 10.02 18.07 16.26
C VAL A 83 9.98 16.95 15.20
N ARG A 84 8.90 16.16 15.20
CA ARG A 84 8.55 15.12 14.21
C ARG A 84 7.10 15.31 13.70
N PRO A 85 6.70 16.54 13.31
CA PRO A 85 5.29 16.89 13.11
C PRO A 85 4.64 16.14 11.95
N PHE A 86 5.43 15.62 11.00
CA PHE A 86 4.93 14.92 9.83
C PHE A 86 4.53 13.47 10.13
N SER A 87 4.88 12.92 11.29
CA SER A 87 4.66 11.49 11.56
C SER A 87 3.58 11.25 12.62
N GLY A 88 3.39 12.21 13.54
CA GLY A 88 2.34 12.19 14.55
C GLY A 88 2.21 13.55 15.24
N GLY A 89 1.07 13.76 15.91
CA GLY A 89 0.79 15.00 16.63
C GLY A 89 -0.66 15.05 17.13
N ILE A 90 -1.07 16.18 17.71
CA ILE A 90 -2.42 16.35 18.28
C ILE A 90 -3.55 16.31 17.26
N GLY A 91 -3.24 16.45 15.96
CA GLY A 91 -4.18 16.28 14.85
C GLY A 91 -4.41 14.82 14.44
N GLY A 92 -3.89 13.83 15.16
CA GLY A 92 -3.99 12.40 14.81
C GLY A 92 -4.61 11.51 15.88
N GLY A 93 -4.34 10.20 15.78
CA GLY A 93 -4.85 9.15 16.68
C GLY A 93 -3.85 8.00 16.88
N GLY A 94 -4.16 7.07 17.80
CA GLY A 94 -3.20 6.05 18.22
C GLY A 94 -3.66 5.13 19.35
N TYR A 95 -2.68 4.47 19.96
CA TYR A 95 -2.84 3.53 21.06
C TYR A 95 -1.76 3.75 22.13
N MET A 96 -2.17 4.02 23.36
CA MET A 96 -1.28 4.10 24.53
C MET A 96 -1.46 2.85 25.37
N HIS A 97 -0.43 1.99 25.40
CA HIS A 97 -0.41 0.76 26.17
C HIS A 97 0.31 1.01 27.50
N ILE A 98 -0.41 0.86 28.60
CA ILE A 98 0.04 1.17 29.96
C ILE A 98 0.08 -0.12 30.76
N TYR A 99 1.19 -0.36 31.44
CA TYR A 99 1.30 -1.34 32.52
C TYR A 99 1.49 -0.62 33.84
N LEU A 100 0.59 -0.89 34.79
CA LEU A 100 0.62 -0.34 36.15
C LEU A 100 1.15 -1.43 37.09
N LYS A 101 2.37 -1.24 37.63
CA LYS A 101 3.07 -2.27 38.40
C LYS A 101 2.40 -2.56 39.73
N ASP A 102 1.92 -1.53 40.41
CA ASP A 102 1.25 -1.62 41.71
C ASP A 102 -0.04 -2.46 41.68
N GLN A 103 -0.76 -2.39 40.55
CA GLN A 103 -2.01 -3.10 40.29
C GLN A 103 -1.82 -4.40 39.52
N ASN A 104 -0.63 -4.66 38.99
CA ASN A 104 -0.36 -5.70 38.01
C ASN A 104 -1.41 -5.69 36.88
N ARG A 105 -1.65 -4.51 36.30
CA ARG A 105 -2.74 -4.26 35.36
C ARG A 105 -2.24 -3.68 34.06
N PHE A 106 -2.70 -4.26 32.95
CA PHE A 106 -2.51 -3.72 31.61
C PHE A 106 -3.75 -2.95 31.17
N VAL A 107 -3.52 -1.83 30.50
CA VAL A 107 -4.58 -0.97 29.98
C VAL A 107 -4.17 -0.48 28.59
N VAL A 108 -5.08 -0.55 27.63
CA VAL A 108 -4.91 0.07 26.32
C VAL A 108 -5.89 1.23 26.20
N LEU A 109 -5.37 2.44 26.04
CA LEU A 109 -6.18 3.59 25.62
C LEU A 109 -6.15 3.67 24.10
N ASP A 110 -7.25 3.24 23.49
CA ASP A 110 -7.49 3.40 22.07
C ASP A 110 -8.12 4.77 21.81
N HIS A 111 -7.29 5.62 21.21
CA HIS A 111 -7.64 6.96 20.77
C HIS A 111 -7.40 7.10 19.26
N ARG A 112 -7.67 6.02 18.50
CA ARG A 112 -7.68 6.05 17.04
C ARG A 112 -8.66 7.10 16.54
N SER A 113 -8.34 7.76 15.43
CA SER A 113 -9.24 8.78 14.88
C SER A 113 -10.52 8.13 14.38
N ALA A 114 -11.66 8.80 14.57
CA ALA A 114 -12.97 8.28 14.22
C ALA A 114 -13.53 8.98 13.00
N ALA A 115 -14.22 8.26 12.12
CA ALA A 115 -14.91 8.84 10.99
C ALA A 115 -16.10 9.70 11.45
N ALA A 116 -16.43 10.75 10.68
CA ALA A 116 -17.60 11.58 10.95
C ALA A 116 -18.91 10.78 10.89
N GLY A 117 -19.97 11.26 11.54
CA GLY A 117 -21.30 10.63 11.52
C GLY A 117 -21.94 10.51 10.13
N THR A 118 -21.45 11.27 9.15
CA THR A 118 -21.87 11.25 7.75
C THR A 118 -21.00 10.35 6.86
N PHE A 119 -19.93 9.76 7.40
CA PHE A 119 -19.01 8.94 6.62
C PHE A 119 -19.65 7.60 6.23
N GLY A 120 -19.46 7.15 4.99
CA GLY A 120 -20.06 5.93 4.49
C GLY A 120 -19.55 5.54 3.09
N PRO A 121 -20.16 4.53 2.43
CA PRO A 121 -19.67 3.95 1.18
C PRO A 121 -19.47 4.94 0.03
N HIS A 122 -20.15 6.09 0.07
CA HIS A 122 -20.07 7.12 -0.96
C HIS A 122 -19.10 8.27 -0.62
N SER A 123 -18.46 8.26 0.56
CA SER A 123 -17.61 9.38 1.02
C SER A 123 -16.37 9.62 0.17
N PHE A 124 -15.93 8.63 -0.59
CA PHE A 124 -14.78 8.72 -1.50
C PHE A 124 -15.16 8.68 -2.98
N LEU A 125 -16.46 8.76 -3.29
CA LEU A 125 -16.95 8.67 -4.66
C LEU A 125 -17.35 10.07 -5.16
N ASP A 126 -17.11 10.30 -6.45
CA ASP A 126 -17.59 11.48 -7.14
C ASP A 126 -19.10 11.40 -7.44
N ALA A 127 -19.66 12.46 -8.03
CA ALA A 127 -21.08 12.54 -8.38
C ALA A 127 -21.54 11.46 -9.38
N ASN A 128 -20.62 10.80 -10.08
CA ASN A 128 -20.90 9.71 -11.01
C ASN A 128 -20.67 8.33 -10.38
N GLY A 129 -20.30 8.28 -9.10
CA GLY A 129 -19.98 7.04 -8.38
C GLY A 129 -18.59 6.49 -8.67
N LYS A 130 -17.69 7.26 -9.30
CA LYS A 130 -16.28 6.89 -9.49
C LYS A 130 -15.48 7.30 -8.27
N GLU A 131 -14.65 6.40 -7.74
CA GLU A 131 -13.72 6.72 -6.66
C GLU A 131 -12.72 7.80 -7.08
N TYR A 132 -12.47 8.77 -6.20
CA TYR A 132 -11.41 9.75 -6.38
C TYR A 132 -10.03 9.10 -6.26
N ASP A 133 -9.07 9.58 -7.04
CA ASP A 133 -7.68 9.10 -6.99
C ASP A 133 -7.10 9.29 -5.58
N ASP A 134 -6.22 8.38 -5.14
CA ASP A 134 -5.67 8.35 -3.77
C ASP A 134 -5.03 9.68 -3.38
N ASP A 135 -4.24 10.28 -4.26
CA ASP A 135 -3.61 11.59 -4.05
C ASP A 135 -4.63 12.69 -3.74
N ILE A 136 -5.80 12.67 -4.39
CA ILE A 136 -6.88 13.64 -4.15
C ILE A 136 -7.52 13.36 -2.80
N ARG A 137 -7.79 12.08 -2.48
CA ARG A 137 -8.43 11.69 -1.22
C ARG A 137 -7.55 12.04 -0.04
N GLU A 138 -6.28 11.64 -0.06
CA GLU A 138 -5.30 11.86 1.00
C GLU A 138 -5.23 13.32 1.42
N ILE A 139 -5.06 14.23 0.45
CA ILE A 139 -4.87 15.65 0.76
C ILE A 139 -6.14 16.37 1.21
N SER A 140 -7.32 15.81 0.96
CA SER A 140 -8.58 16.51 1.09
C SER A 140 -9.18 16.45 2.51
N GLY A 141 -10.15 17.32 2.80
CA GLY A 141 -10.89 17.27 4.07
C GLY A 141 -11.67 15.97 4.28
N ILE A 142 -12.02 15.25 3.20
CA ILE A 142 -12.71 13.94 3.27
C ILE A 142 -11.86 12.83 3.91
N SER A 143 -10.54 12.97 4.02
CA SER A 143 -9.66 11.97 4.64
C SER A 143 -9.53 12.12 6.16
N VAL A 144 -9.97 13.25 6.72
CA VAL A 144 -9.69 13.62 8.11
C VAL A 144 -10.63 12.89 9.06
N GLY A 145 -10.07 12.05 9.91
CA GLY A 145 -10.75 11.50 11.09
C GLY A 145 -10.69 12.46 12.27
N VAL A 146 -11.65 12.36 13.20
CA VAL A 146 -11.70 13.13 14.44
C VAL A 146 -10.46 12.84 15.29
N PRO A 147 -9.58 13.83 15.55
CA PRO A 147 -8.33 13.59 16.29
C PRO A 147 -8.56 13.13 17.74
N GLY A 148 -7.82 12.12 18.18
CA GLY A 148 -8.00 11.47 19.48
C GLY A 148 -6.94 11.76 20.54
N VAL A 149 -5.76 12.25 20.14
CA VAL A 149 -4.57 12.35 21.01
C VAL A 149 -4.82 13.19 22.27
N VAL A 150 -5.43 14.38 22.14
CA VAL A 150 -5.64 15.27 23.30
C VAL A 150 -6.62 14.67 24.31
N LYS A 151 -7.66 13.96 23.84
CA LYS A 151 -8.59 13.27 24.74
C LYS A 151 -7.91 12.09 25.44
N ALA A 152 -6.98 11.42 24.77
CA ALA A 152 -6.17 10.35 25.35
C ALA A 152 -5.31 10.85 26.51
N TRP A 153 -4.61 11.97 26.32
CA TRP A 153 -3.81 12.59 27.36
C TRP A 153 -4.64 12.97 28.58
N GLU A 154 -5.79 13.65 28.37
CA GLU A 154 -6.69 13.99 29.48
C GLU A 154 -7.18 12.73 30.22
N THR A 155 -7.61 11.71 29.48
CA THR A 155 -8.11 10.44 30.06
C THR A 155 -7.01 9.74 30.86
N ALA A 156 -5.80 9.68 30.32
CA ALA A 156 -4.66 9.05 30.96
C ALA A 156 -4.25 9.78 32.24
N LEU A 157 -4.20 11.12 32.23
CA LEU A 157 -3.87 11.91 33.41
C LEU A 157 -4.91 11.78 34.51
N GLN A 158 -6.20 11.85 34.15
CA GLN A 158 -7.28 11.74 35.13
C GLN A 158 -7.32 10.36 35.81
N GLN A 159 -6.96 9.30 35.09
CA GLN A 159 -7.06 7.93 35.61
C GLN A 159 -5.74 7.42 36.23
N TYR A 160 -4.60 7.87 35.72
CA TYR A 160 -3.30 7.26 36.00
C TYR A 160 -2.18 8.27 36.31
N GLY A 161 -2.40 9.59 36.31
CA GLY A 161 -1.36 10.57 36.62
C GLY A 161 -1.06 10.70 38.12
N THR A 162 0.12 11.21 38.50
CA THR A 162 0.47 11.49 39.89
C THR A 162 -0.11 12.80 40.41
N GLY A 163 -0.62 13.64 39.50
CA GLY A 163 -1.25 14.93 39.81
C GLY A 163 -0.50 16.13 39.25
N LEU A 164 0.48 15.92 38.35
CA LEU A 164 1.09 17.03 37.62
C LEU A 164 0.04 17.69 36.72
N SER A 165 0.13 19.02 36.62
CA SER A 165 -0.78 19.78 35.77
C SER A 165 -0.42 19.61 34.28
N LEU A 166 -1.42 19.67 33.39
CA LEU A 166 -1.17 19.74 31.95
C LEU A 166 -0.23 20.90 31.57
N ALA A 167 -0.27 22.01 32.31
CA ALA A 167 0.67 23.13 32.10
C ALA A 167 2.13 22.72 32.34
N THR A 168 2.39 21.96 33.41
CA THR A 168 3.73 21.41 33.68
C THR A 168 4.16 20.44 32.58
N ILE A 169 3.26 19.52 32.19
CA ILE A 169 3.55 18.43 31.25
C ILE A 169 3.77 18.95 29.82
N LEU A 170 3.00 19.96 29.39
CA LEU A 170 3.08 20.53 28.05
C LEU A 170 4.14 21.63 27.91
N GLN A 171 4.71 22.14 29.02
CA GLN A 171 5.72 23.21 28.97
C GLN A 171 6.91 22.89 28.05
N PRO A 172 7.51 21.67 28.06
CA PRO A 172 8.60 21.35 27.14
C PRO A 172 8.21 21.46 25.67
N ALA A 173 6.96 21.12 25.32
CA ALA A 173 6.46 21.23 23.94
C ALA A 173 6.18 22.69 23.56
N ILE A 174 5.66 23.49 24.50
CA ILE A 174 5.50 24.95 24.33
C ILE A 174 6.86 25.59 24.06
N ASP A 175 7.86 25.27 24.87
CA ASP A 175 9.22 25.80 24.73
C ASP A 175 9.87 25.39 23.41
N ALA A 176 9.71 24.12 23.00
CA ALA A 176 10.23 23.63 21.72
C ALA A 176 9.56 24.32 20.51
N ALA A 177 8.26 24.61 20.60
CA ALA A 177 7.50 25.24 19.53
C ALA A 177 7.80 26.74 19.41
N GLU A 178 7.96 27.45 20.53
CA GLU A 178 8.21 28.90 20.59
C GLU A 178 9.68 29.26 20.34
N ASN A 179 10.60 28.58 21.03
CA ASN A 179 12.04 28.83 20.89
C ASN A 179 12.59 28.22 19.60
N GLY A 180 11.96 27.14 19.14
CA GLY A 180 12.29 26.42 17.93
C GLY A 180 13.30 25.29 18.14
N PHE A 181 13.49 24.50 17.10
CA PHE A 181 14.46 23.41 17.02
C PHE A 181 15.15 23.42 15.65
N TYR A 182 16.37 22.88 15.58
CA TYR A 182 17.09 22.79 14.32
C TYR A 182 16.61 21.58 13.52
N ALA A 183 16.13 21.80 12.29
CA ALA A 183 15.70 20.73 11.40
C ALA A 183 16.86 19.81 11.02
N ASP A 184 16.77 18.52 11.36
CA ASP A 184 17.74 17.53 10.91
C ASP A 184 17.46 17.05 9.47
N HIS A 185 18.32 16.16 8.97
CA HIS A 185 18.19 15.60 7.63
C HIS A 185 16.88 14.81 7.45
N ASN A 186 16.37 14.15 8.50
CA ASN A 186 15.14 13.39 8.40
C ASN A 186 13.93 14.32 8.26
N PHE A 187 13.88 15.38 9.06
CA PHE A 187 12.86 16.42 8.97
C PHE A 187 12.82 17.04 7.57
N ILE A 188 13.97 17.44 7.03
CA ILE A 188 14.04 18.04 5.68
C ILE A 188 13.69 17.05 4.58
N ARG A 189 14.06 15.78 4.73
CA ARG A 189 13.64 14.71 3.81
C ARG A 189 12.11 14.58 3.80
N GLU A 190 11.49 14.39 4.95
CA GLU A 190 10.03 14.26 5.08
C GLU A 190 9.30 15.52 4.58
N LEU A 191 9.87 16.70 4.83
CA LEU A 191 9.36 17.96 4.30
C LEU A 191 9.47 18.03 2.78
N THR A 192 10.57 17.53 2.20
CA THR A 192 10.77 17.47 0.74
C THR A 192 9.76 16.55 0.09
N GLU A 193 9.55 15.37 0.65
CA GLU A 193 8.53 14.40 0.20
C GLU A 193 7.11 15.00 0.25
N ASN A 194 6.87 15.91 1.19
CA ASN A 194 5.58 16.56 1.38
C ASN A 194 5.39 17.87 0.63
N ALA A 195 6.46 18.53 0.18
CA ALA A 195 6.39 19.86 -0.41
C ALA A 195 5.34 19.96 -1.55
N PRO A 196 5.17 18.97 -2.45
CA PRO A 196 4.11 19.01 -3.46
C PRO A 196 2.69 19.10 -2.86
N ARG A 197 2.43 18.41 -1.75
CA ARG A 197 1.13 18.44 -1.06
C ARG A 197 0.97 19.71 -0.24
N PHE A 198 2.01 20.13 0.46
CA PHE A 198 1.99 21.32 1.32
C PHE A 198 1.72 22.60 0.54
N ARG A 199 2.16 22.67 -0.73
CA ARG A 199 1.88 23.81 -1.63
C ARG A 199 0.40 24.02 -1.99
N ASN A 200 -0.49 23.10 -1.59
CA ASN A 200 -1.94 23.34 -1.73
C ASN A 200 -2.46 24.33 -0.68
N TYR A 201 -1.77 24.47 0.47
CA TYR A 201 -2.29 25.16 1.65
C TYR A 201 -1.43 26.35 2.06
N GLN A 202 -2.03 27.52 2.20
CA GLN A 202 -1.29 28.74 2.55
C GLN A 202 -0.66 28.62 3.95
N SER A 203 -1.42 28.16 4.93
CA SER A 203 -0.95 27.97 6.32
C SER A 203 0.23 26.99 6.41
N THR A 204 0.24 25.95 5.58
CA THR A 204 1.31 24.96 5.56
C THR A 204 2.57 25.52 4.88
N ILE A 205 2.42 26.29 3.79
CA ILE A 205 3.53 27.01 3.16
C ILE A 205 4.18 27.95 4.18
N ASP A 206 3.38 28.78 4.85
CA ASP A 206 3.86 29.79 5.80
C ASP A 206 4.62 29.16 6.98
N LEU A 207 4.25 27.95 7.40
CA LEU A 207 4.87 27.27 8.53
C LEU A 207 6.14 26.50 8.15
N PHE A 208 6.15 25.79 7.02
CA PHE A 208 7.20 24.82 6.73
C PHE A 208 8.08 25.14 5.51
N LEU A 209 7.62 25.97 4.58
CA LEU A 209 8.35 26.25 3.33
C LEU A 209 8.93 27.66 3.32
N ASN A 210 9.91 27.90 2.47
CA ASN A 210 10.35 29.25 2.17
C ASN A 210 9.23 30.05 1.48
N PRO A 211 9.25 31.39 1.50
CA PRO A 211 8.21 32.22 0.86
C PRO A 211 7.99 31.95 -0.64
N ASP A 212 8.96 31.37 -1.33
CA ASP A 212 8.86 30.97 -2.74
C ASP A 212 8.33 29.53 -2.93
N GLY A 213 7.96 28.84 -1.85
CA GLY A 213 7.49 27.45 -1.83
C GLY A 213 8.61 26.40 -1.92
N SER A 214 9.88 26.80 -1.86
CA SER A 214 11.02 25.88 -1.78
C SER A 214 11.23 25.32 -0.38
N VAL A 215 11.91 24.18 -0.27
CA VAL A 215 12.20 23.51 1.00
C VAL A 215 13.43 24.17 1.65
N PRO A 216 13.39 24.54 2.95
CA PRO A 216 14.56 25.04 3.66
C PRO A 216 15.66 23.97 3.77
N PRO A 217 16.94 24.36 3.93
CA PRO A 217 18.02 23.40 4.16
C PRO A 217 18.00 22.81 5.58
N ALA A 218 18.70 21.69 5.77
CA ALA A 218 18.95 21.13 7.10
C ALA A 218 19.77 22.13 7.94
N GLY A 219 19.51 22.17 9.25
CA GLY A 219 20.06 23.16 10.16
C GLY A 219 19.27 24.48 10.20
N THR A 220 18.15 24.61 9.48
CA THR A 220 17.22 25.73 9.68
C THR A 220 16.55 25.62 11.04
N LEU A 221 16.46 26.75 11.76
CA LEU A 221 15.68 26.85 12.99
C LEU A 221 14.19 26.89 12.64
N MET A 222 13.47 25.82 12.96
CA MET A 222 12.03 25.70 12.77
C MET A 222 11.28 26.15 14.01
N LYS A 223 10.17 26.87 13.83
CA LYS A 223 9.29 27.35 14.90
C LYS A 223 7.83 27.10 14.54
N ASN A 224 6.98 26.96 15.54
CA ASN A 224 5.53 26.86 15.38
C ASN A 224 4.84 27.59 16.54
N GLU A 225 4.86 28.92 16.48
CA GLU A 225 4.33 29.78 17.56
C GLU A 225 2.81 29.54 17.79
N ASP A 226 2.06 29.31 16.71
CA ASP A 226 0.63 28.95 16.78
C ASP A 226 0.39 27.65 17.57
N LEU A 227 1.25 26.63 17.40
CA LEU A 227 1.15 25.39 18.16
C LEU A 227 1.57 25.59 19.62
N ALA A 228 2.52 26.48 19.90
CA ALA A 228 2.86 26.86 21.27
C ALA A 228 1.65 27.49 21.99
N ASP A 229 0.94 28.41 21.33
CA ASP A 229 -0.29 29.00 21.84
C ASP A 229 -1.43 27.99 21.99
N THR A 230 -1.54 27.06 21.04
CA THR A 230 -2.48 25.94 21.13
C THR A 230 -2.21 25.07 22.35
N TYR A 231 -0.95 24.72 22.61
CA TYR A 231 -0.58 23.96 23.81
C TYR A 231 -0.81 24.76 25.09
N ARG A 232 -0.59 26.08 25.12
CA ARG A 232 -0.94 26.93 26.27
C ARG A 232 -2.45 26.92 26.53
N LEU A 233 -3.26 26.96 25.48
CA LEU A 233 -4.71 26.92 25.61
C LEU A 233 -5.20 25.56 26.16
N ILE A 234 -4.65 24.46 25.66
CA ILE A 234 -4.91 23.11 26.17
C ILE A 234 -4.42 22.97 27.63
N ALA A 235 -3.24 23.49 27.96
CA ALA A 235 -2.71 23.51 29.31
C ALA A 235 -3.63 24.24 30.31
N GLN A 236 -4.31 25.31 29.87
CA GLN A 236 -5.20 26.11 30.70
C GLN A 236 -6.61 25.53 30.83
N GLN A 237 -7.15 24.94 29.76
CA GLN A 237 -8.58 24.57 29.67
C GLN A 237 -8.81 23.05 29.53
N GLY A 238 -7.74 22.26 29.52
CA GLY A 238 -7.80 20.81 29.27
C GLY A 238 -8.27 20.49 27.85
N SER A 239 -8.83 19.29 27.67
CA SER A 239 -9.33 18.87 26.35
C SER A 239 -10.52 19.71 25.87
N SER A 240 -11.21 20.42 26.77
CA SER A 240 -12.36 21.24 26.42
C SER A 240 -12.01 22.33 25.40
N ALA A 241 -10.81 22.89 25.43
CA ALA A 241 -10.36 23.85 24.40
C ALA A 241 -10.33 23.21 22.99
N PHE A 242 -10.01 21.91 22.93
CA PHE A 242 -9.89 21.15 21.69
C PHE A 242 -11.24 20.65 21.17
N TYR A 243 -12.09 20.09 22.02
CA TYR A 243 -13.33 19.43 21.58
C TYR A 243 -14.59 20.28 21.70
N ASN A 244 -14.61 21.27 22.59
CA ASN A 244 -15.76 22.17 22.81
C ASN A 244 -15.42 23.65 22.57
N GLY A 245 -14.15 23.94 22.29
CA GLY A 245 -13.58 25.27 22.26
C GLY A 245 -13.20 25.74 20.86
N PRO A 246 -12.43 26.84 20.78
CA PRO A 246 -12.14 27.49 19.51
C PRO A 246 -11.21 26.67 18.60
N ILE A 247 -10.39 25.77 19.16
CA ILE A 247 -9.55 24.85 18.37
C ILE A 247 -10.44 23.89 17.57
N GLY A 248 -11.45 23.30 18.21
CA GLY A 248 -12.36 22.34 17.58
C GLY A 248 -13.16 22.98 16.44
N GLN A 249 -13.62 24.22 16.64
CA GLN A 249 -14.25 24.99 15.57
C GLN A 249 -13.30 25.21 14.39
N ALA A 250 -12.05 25.59 14.65
CA ALA A 250 -11.06 25.81 13.60
C ALA A 250 -10.70 24.54 12.82
N ILE A 251 -10.66 23.38 13.49
CA ILE A 251 -10.49 22.08 12.83
C ILE A 251 -11.67 21.81 11.89
N VAL A 252 -12.91 21.97 12.35
CA VAL A 252 -14.12 21.77 11.53
C VAL A 252 -14.12 22.73 10.34
N ASP A 253 -13.80 24.00 10.57
CA ASP A 253 -13.74 25.01 9.51
C ASP A 253 -12.67 24.67 8.46
N ALA A 254 -11.48 24.23 8.88
CA ALA A 254 -10.41 23.81 7.97
C ALA A 254 -10.77 22.52 7.21
N VAL A 255 -11.47 21.57 7.83
CA VAL A 255 -11.92 20.34 7.17
C VAL A 255 -13.02 20.64 6.15
N TYR A 256 -14.00 21.46 6.52
CA TYR A 256 -15.16 21.79 5.68
C TYR A 256 -14.81 22.80 4.58
N SER A 257 -13.93 23.76 4.85
CA SER A 257 -13.44 24.76 3.91
C SER A 257 -11.90 24.80 3.94
N PRO A 258 -11.23 23.83 3.29
CA PRO A 258 -9.78 23.73 3.25
C PRO A 258 -9.08 25.07 2.95
N PRO A 259 -8.04 25.47 3.72
CA PRO A 259 -7.37 26.77 3.59
C PRO A 259 -6.40 26.78 2.41
N THR A 260 -6.91 26.52 1.21
CA THR A 260 -6.09 26.42 0.00
C THR A 260 -5.56 27.77 -0.44
N VAL A 261 -4.42 27.76 -1.14
CA VAL A 261 -3.99 28.92 -1.93
C VAL A 261 -5.04 29.25 -3.01
N ALA A 262 -4.99 30.46 -3.59
CA ALA A 262 -6.01 30.90 -4.55
C ALA A 262 -6.15 30.00 -5.78
N ASN A 263 -5.08 29.32 -6.19
CA ASN A 263 -5.05 28.35 -7.29
C ASN A 263 -4.24 27.11 -6.84
N PRO A 264 -4.84 26.17 -6.09
CA PRO A 264 -4.11 25.02 -5.58
C PRO A 264 -3.62 24.14 -6.75
N PRO A 265 -2.41 23.55 -6.67
CA PRO A 265 -1.89 22.63 -7.67
C PRO A 265 -2.79 21.41 -7.92
N ASN A 266 -3.49 20.95 -6.87
CA ASN A 266 -4.35 19.77 -6.91
C ASN A 266 -5.80 20.11 -6.55
N LEU A 267 -6.72 19.22 -6.94
CA LEU A 267 -8.10 19.26 -6.46
C LEU A 267 -8.14 18.91 -4.98
N VAL A 268 -8.68 19.81 -4.15
CA VAL A 268 -8.89 19.60 -2.72
C VAL A 268 -10.39 19.62 -2.43
N LEU A 269 -10.89 18.55 -1.82
CA LEU A 269 -12.30 18.34 -1.54
C LEU A 269 -12.62 18.69 -0.07
N PRO A 270 -13.82 19.24 0.20
CA PRO A 270 -14.26 19.52 1.57
C PRO A 270 -14.63 18.23 2.30
N GLY A 271 -14.31 18.15 3.59
CA GLY A 271 -14.76 17.09 4.48
C GLY A 271 -16.15 17.34 5.07
N SER A 272 -16.66 16.36 5.80
CA SER A 272 -18.01 16.42 6.41
C SER A 272 -18.01 16.36 7.93
N MET A 273 -16.84 16.45 8.57
CA MET A 273 -16.73 16.52 10.03
C MET A 273 -17.51 17.72 10.57
N SER A 274 -18.31 17.47 11.59
CA SER A 274 -19.09 18.48 12.30
C SER A 274 -18.53 18.69 13.72
N LEU A 275 -18.93 19.80 14.35
CA LEU A 275 -18.58 20.03 15.75
C LEU A 275 -19.17 18.95 16.67
N ALA A 276 -20.33 18.39 16.32
CA ALA A 276 -20.93 17.29 17.07
C ALA A 276 -20.05 16.03 17.04
N ASP A 277 -19.33 15.76 15.93
CA ASP A 277 -18.41 14.63 15.85
C ASP A 277 -17.23 14.78 16.81
N LEU A 278 -16.66 16.00 16.92
CA LEU A 278 -15.63 16.32 17.91
C LEU A 278 -16.17 16.19 19.34
N GLN A 279 -17.33 16.77 19.63
CA GLN A 279 -17.92 16.80 20.97
C GLN A 279 -18.29 15.40 21.48
N ASN A 280 -18.70 14.51 20.58
CA ASN A 280 -19.08 13.13 20.90
C ASN A 280 -17.90 12.16 20.91
N TYR A 281 -16.68 12.60 20.56
CA TYR A 281 -15.52 11.74 20.54
C TYR A 281 -15.13 11.27 21.95
N THR A 282 -14.91 9.96 22.11
CA THR A 282 -14.46 9.35 23.36
C THR A 282 -13.28 8.43 23.13
N VAL A 283 -12.33 8.41 24.07
CA VAL A 283 -11.27 7.39 24.12
C VAL A 283 -11.88 6.07 24.61
N ARG A 284 -11.43 4.95 24.06
CA ARG A 284 -11.81 3.62 24.56
C ARG A 284 -10.71 3.10 25.46
N THR A 285 -11.10 2.58 26.62
CA THR A 285 -10.22 1.83 27.50
C THR A 285 -10.53 0.35 27.28
N THR A 286 -9.56 -0.41 26.80
CA THR A 286 -9.70 -1.85 26.54
C THR A 286 -8.62 -2.63 27.27
N ASP A 287 -8.90 -3.90 27.54
CA ASP A 287 -7.86 -4.85 27.91
C ASP A 287 -7.00 -5.15 26.66
N PRO A 288 -5.71 -5.48 26.84
CA PRO A 288 -4.85 -5.88 25.73
C PRO A 288 -5.24 -7.26 25.19
N VAL A 289 -4.82 -7.53 23.96
CA VAL A 289 -4.66 -8.90 23.47
C VAL A 289 -3.45 -9.51 24.17
N LYS A 290 -3.60 -10.74 24.67
CA LYS A 290 -2.53 -11.53 25.30
C LYS A 290 -2.22 -12.76 24.46
N VAL A 291 -0.94 -13.03 24.23
CA VAL A 291 -0.41 -14.26 23.64
C VAL A 291 0.67 -14.85 24.53
N GLN A 292 0.71 -16.17 24.63
CA GLN A 292 1.81 -16.89 25.26
C GLN A 292 2.76 -17.34 24.16
N TYR A 293 4.07 -17.18 24.39
CA TYR A 293 5.08 -17.62 23.44
C TYR A 293 6.32 -18.07 24.21
N ARG A 294 6.60 -19.37 24.25
CA ARG A 294 7.81 -19.93 24.90
C ARG A 294 8.02 -19.49 26.35
N GLY A 295 6.93 -19.41 27.12
CA GLY A 295 6.94 -18.98 28.53
C GLY A 295 6.97 -17.48 28.76
N TYR A 296 6.86 -16.67 27.69
CA TYR A 296 6.63 -15.23 27.78
C TYR A 296 5.14 -14.92 27.58
N ASP A 297 4.63 -13.96 28.35
CA ASP A 297 3.33 -13.34 28.11
C ASP A 297 3.54 -12.05 27.31
N ILE A 298 2.99 -11.99 26.11
CA ILE A 298 3.11 -10.85 25.18
C ILE A 298 1.77 -10.15 25.08
N TYR A 299 1.76 -8.86 25.40
CA TYR A 299 0.57 -8.02 25.42
C TYR A 299 0.65 -6.99 24.29
N GLY A 300 -0.39 -6.91 23.47
CA GLY A 300 -0.53 -5.94 22.38
C GLY A 300 -1.92 -5.27 22.36
N PRO A 301 -2.14 -4.27 21.50
CA PRO A 301 -3.44 -3.62 21.40
C PRO A 301 -4.49 -4.56 20.81
N ALA A 302 -5.71 -4.48 21.34
CA ALA A 302 -6.89 -5.11 20.76
C ALA A 302 -7.37 -4.36 19.49
N PRO A 303 -8.27 -4.96 18.69
CA PRO A 303 -9.02 -4.24 17.66
C PRO A 303 -9.63 -2.93 18.22
N SER A 304 -9.50 -1.77 17.57
CA SER A 304 -9.28 -1.55 16.13
C SER A 304 -7.84 -1.59 15.60
N SER A 305 -6.85 -1.96 16.41
CA SER A 305 -5.55 -2.33 15.86
C SER A 305 -5.54 -3.79 15.46
N SER A 306 -4.94 -4.12 14.32
CA SER A 306 -4.58 -5.51 14.02
C SER A 306 -3.25 -5.92 14.66
N GLY A 307 -2.47 -4.96 15.17
CA GLY A 307 -1.06 -5.20 15.54
C GLY A 307 -0.89 -6.33 16.56
N GLY A 308 -1.59 -6.24 17.70
CA GLY A 308 -1.47 -7.26 18.76
C GLY A 308 -1.93 -8.64 18.30
N THR A 309 -3.06 -8.74 17.60
CA THR A 309 -3.60 -10.02 17.11
C THR A 309 -2.72 -10.63 16.01
N THR A 310 -2.28 -9.85 15.02
CA THR A 310 -1.47 -10.38 13.90
C THR A 310 -0.05 -10.75 14.34
N VAL A 311 0.59 -9.99 15.24
CA VAL A 311 1.87 -10.40 15.85
C VAL A 311 1.67 -11.68 16.66
N GLY A 312 0.60 -11.73 17.45
CA GLY A 312 0.26 -12.87 18.29
C GLY A 312 0.04 -14.17 17.52
N GLU A 313 -0.76 -14.11 16.46
CA GLU A 313 -1.00 -15.26 15.57
C GLU A 313 0.30 -15.76 14.93
N ALA A 314 1.13 -14.86 14.41
CA ALA A 314 2.42 -15.23 13.82
C ALA A 314 3.35 -15.90 14.85
N LEU A 315 3.38 -15.42 16.09
CA LEU A 315 4.15 -16.05 17.18
C LEU A 315 3.61 -17.44 17.54
N ASN A 316 2.29 -17.61 17.65
CA ASN A 316 1.70 -18.93 17.89
C ASN A 316 2.02 -19.92 16.76
N ILE A 317 2.04 -19.46 15.49
CA ILE A 317 2.49 -20.29 14.36
C ILE A 317 3.96 -20.67 14.55
N LEU A 318 4.82 -19.72 14.91
CA LEU A 318 6.26 -19.95 15.09
C LEU A 318 6.60 -20.82 16.30
N GLU A 319 5.73 -20.91 17.30
CA GLU A 319 5.98 -21.66 18.53
C GLU A 319 6.26 -23.15 18.27
N GLY A 320 5.63 -23.71 17.23
CA GLY A 320 5.82 -25.09 16.81
C GLY A 320 7.18 -25.42 16.18
N TYR A 321 8.00 -24.42 15.86
CA TYR A 321 9.35 -24.60 15.30
C TYR A 321 10.42 -24.32 16.35
N ASP A 322 11.51 -25.08 16.35
CA ASP A 322 12.66 -24.84 17.24
C ASP A 322 13.59 -23.75 16.68
N MET A 323 13.06 -22.52 16.63
CA MET A 323 13.69 -21.37 15.98
C MET A 323 15.13 -21.12 16.45
N ALA A 324 15.46 -21.43 17.71
CA ALA A 324 16.78 -21.22 18.29
C ALA A 324 17.85 -22.20 17.76
N ASN A 325 17.46 -23.41 17.37
CA ASN A 325 18.38 -24.46 16.92
C ASN A 325 18.32 -24.73 15.41
N LEU A 326 17.34 -24.17 14.70
CA LEU A 326 17.27 -24.23 13.25
C LEU A 326 18.41 -23.43 12.58
N PRO A 327 18.86 -23.84 11.38
CA PRO A 327 19.63 -22.97 10.51
C PRO A 327 18.89 -21.64 10.30
N ARG A 328 19.64 -20.53 10.29
CA ARG A 328 19.05 -19.18 10.33
C ARG A 328 18.17 -18.90 9.10
N GLU A 329 18.54 -19.40 7.93
CA GLU A 329 17.73 -19.32 6.71
C GLU A 329 16.41 -20.07 6.83
N GLU A 330 16.38 -21.18 7.56
CA GLU A 330 15.18 -21.99 7.75
C GLU A 330 14.24 -21.32 8.75
N ALA A 331 14.80 -20.80 9.85
CA ALA A 331 14.05 -19.99 10.80
C ALA A 331 13.48 -18.72 10.14
N LEU A 332 14.28 -18.00 9.34
CA LEU A 332 13.78 -16.84 8.59
C LEU A 332 12.72 -17.23 7.56
N HIS A 333 12.83 -18.40 6.92
CA HIS A 333 11.81 -18.89 6.01
C HIS A 333 10.47 -19.07 6.74
N TYR A 334 10.45 -19.75 7.88
CA TYR A 334 9.22 -19.92 8.67
C TYR A 334 8.68 -18.59 9.22
N TYR A 335 9.56 -17.65 9.62
CA TYR A 335 9.15 -16.29 9.98
C TYR A 335 8.39 -15.59 8.84
N LEU A 336 8.90 -15.68 7.61
CA LEU A 336 8.26 -15.06 6.44
C LEU A 336 6.91 -15.71 6.12
N GLU A 337 6.83 -17.04 6.14
CA GLU A 337 5.57 -17.76 5.87
C GLU A 337 4.52 -17.53 6.97
N ALA A 338 4.91 -17.57 8.25
CA ALA A 338 4.04 -17.28 9.38
C ALA A 338 3.48 -15.85 9.31
N SER A 339 4.35 -14.87 9.04
CA SER A 339 3.94 -13.48 8.83
C SER A 339 2.95 -13.36 7.68
N ARG A 340 3.23 -13.98 6.52
CA ARG A 340 2.34 -13.95 5.35
C ARG A 340 0.93 -14.45 5.68
N ARG A 341 0.81 -15.53 6.45
CA ARG A 341 -0.48 -16.11 6.86
C ARG A 341 -1.24 -15.24 7.86
N ALA A 342 -0.56 -14.73 8.87
CA ALA A 342 -1.18 -13.80 9.82
C ALA A 342 -1.68 -12.51 9.12
N PHE A 343 -0.97 -12.03 8.09
CA PHE A 343 -1.44 -10.92 7.26
C PHE A 343 -2.63 -11.26 6.37
N ALA A 344 -2.81 -12.52 5.96
CA ALA A 344 -4.01 -12.98 5.27
C ALA A 344 -5.22 -12.93 6.20
N ASP A 345 -5.05 -13.41 7.43
CA ASP A 345 -6.08 -13.48 8.45
C ASP A 345 -6.42 -12.12 9.08
N ARG A 346 -5.50 -11.15 9.00
CA ARG A 346 -5.75 -9.75 9.36
C ARG A 346 -7.05 -9.19 8.78
N THR A 347 -7.51 -9.70 7.64
CA THR A 347 -8.76 -9.29 6.97
C THR A 347 -10.02 -9.49 7.82
N TYR A 348 -10.01 -10.34 8.85
CA TYR A 348 -11.13 -10.47 9.80
C TYR A 348 -11.27 -9.30 10.77
N LEU A 349 -10.24 -8.47 10.91
CA LEU A 349 -10.15 -7.46 11.96
C LEU A 349 -10.70 -6.12 11.47
N GLY A 350 -11.28 -5.37 12.41
CA GLY A 350 -11.86 -4.06 12.14
C GLY A 350 -12.11 -3.31 13.44
N ASP A 351 -13.05 -2.36 13.41
CA ASP A 351 -13.47 -1.65 14.62
C ASP A 351 -14.67 -2.34 15.31
N PRO A 352 -14.47 -2.96 16.50
CA PRO A 352 -15.51 -3.71 17.19
C PRO A 352 -16.62 -2.82 17.78
N SER A 353 -16.44 -1.50 17.85
CA SER A 353 -17.48 -0.61 18.40
C SER A 353 -18.56 -0.23 17.41
N THR A 354 -18.26 -0.32 16.11
CA THR A 354 -19.16 0.04 15.03
C THR A 354 -19.49 -1.14 14.13
N TYR A 355 -18.68 -2.19 14.16
CA TYR A 355 -18.95 -3.42 13.45
C TYR A 355 -19.96 -4.28 14.21
N SER A 356 -21.04 -4.68 13.55
CA SER A 356 -22.10 -5.51 14.14
C SER A 356 -21.85 -7.02 14.02
N GLY A 357 -20.87 -7.44 13.22
CA GLY A 357 -20.45 -8.84 13.14
C GLY A 357 -19.45 -9.20 14.24
N ALA A 358 -19.13 -10.49 14.33
CA ALA A 358 -18.08 -10.96 15.23
C ALA A 358 -16.69 -10.83 14.56
N MET A 359 -15.65 -10.79 15.39
CA MET A 359 -14.25 -10.96 14.96
C MET A 359 -13.67 -12.18 15.70
N PRO A 360 -13.03 -13.13 15.01
CA PRO A 360 -12.57 -14.38 15.60
C PRO A 360 -11.24 -14.22 16.33
N VAL A 361 -11.11 -13.20 17.18
CA VAL A 361 -9.81 -12.87 17.82
C VAL A 361 -9.33 -14.02 18.69
N ALA A 362 -10.23 -14.72 19.39
CA ALA A 362 -9.84 -15.87 20.20
C ALA A 362 -9.42 -17.06 19.32
N GLY A 363 -10.12 -17.28 18.20
CA GLY A 363 -9.76 -18.30 17.23
C GLY A 363 -8.40 -18.06 16.55
N LEU A 364 -8.12 -16.81 16.15
CA LEU A 364 -6.85 -16.40 15.55
C LEU A 364 -5.65 -16.58 16.49
N LEU A 365 -5.88 -16.44 17.80
CA LEU A 365 -4.87 -16.59 18.84
C LEU A 365 -4.88 -17.98 19.48
N ASN A 366 -5.60 -18.93 18.91
CA ASN A 366 -5.69 -20.29 19.41
C ASN A 366 -4.47 -21.11 18.94
N GLU A 367 -3.88 -21.89 19.84
CA GLU A 367 -2.72 -22.75 19.54
C GLU A 367 -3.05 -23.88 18.55
N GLU A 368 -4.25 -24.46 18.62
CA GLU A 368 -4.71 -25.49 17.68
C GLU A 368 -4.98 -24.90 16.28
N TYR A 369 -5.43 -23.64 16.21
CA TYR A 369 -5.55 -22.93 14.93
C TYR A 369 -4.18 -22.68 14.30
N ALA A 370 -3.21 -22.25 15.11
CA ALA A 370 -1.84 -22.08 14.65
C ALA A 370 -1.22 -23.41 14.17
N GLU A 371 -1.53 -24.53 14.84
CA GLU A 371 -1.15 -25.87 14.37
C GLU A 371 -1.78 -26.22 13.03
N HIS A 372 -3.05 -25.88 12.83
CA HIS A 372 -3.72 -26.03 11.55
C HIS A 372 -3.05 -25.22 10.43
N ILE A 373 -2.71 -23.96 10.69
CA ILE A 373 -2.02 -23.11 9.72
C ILE A 373 -0.62 -23.65 9.36
N ARG A 374 0.13 -24.21 10.32
CA ARG A 374 1.45 -24.82 10.07
C ARG A 374 1.42 -25.96 9.05
N GLN A 375 0.29 -26.67 8.90
CA GLN A 375 0.15 -27.77 7.93
C GLN A 375 0.29 -27.31 6.46
N TYR A 376 0.22 -26.00 6.24
CA TYR A 376 0.32 -25.38 4.92
C TYR A 376 1.62 -24.59 4.74
N ILE A 377 2.57 -24.71 5.68
CA ILE A 377 3.90 -24.10 5.59
C ILE A 377 4.88 -25.21 5.22
N ASP A 378 5.34 -25.18 3.97
CA ASP A 378 6.31 -26.14 3.43
C ASP A 378 7.74 -25.59 3.54
N ASP A 379 8.74 -26.35 3.05
CA ASP A 379 10.14 -25.88 2.95
C ASP A 379 10.38 -24.90 1.79
N ARG A 380 9.34 -24.63 0.99
CA ARG A 380 9.33 -23.75 -0.18
C ARG A 380 8.37 -22.58 0.07
N ALA A 381 8.75 -21.40 -0.40
CA ALA A 381 7.94 -20.20 -0.22
C ALA A 381 6.58 -20.33 -0.92
N SER A 382 5.51 -19.92 -0.22
CA SER A 382 4.18 -19.80 -0.84
C SER A 382 4.23 -18.78 -1.99
N GLU A 383 3.55 -19.06 -3.10
CA GLU A 383 3.47 -18.15 -4.24
C GLU A 383 2.35 -17.12 -4.07
N GLY A 384 2.64 -15.84 -4.34
CA GLY A 384 1.64 -14.78 -4.41
C GLY A 384 0.90 -14.52 -3.09
N VAL A 385 -0.40 -14.25 -3.21
CA VAL A 385 -1.31 -14.01 -2.08
C VAL A 385 -1.83 -15.33 -1.57
N VAL A 386 -1.62 -15.58 -0.28
CA VAL A 386 -2.19 -16.76 0.38
C VAL A 386 -3.60 -16.44 0.89
N PRO A 387 -4.55 -17.39 0.82
CA PRO A 387 -5.89 -17.19 1.36
C PRO A 387 -5.85 -17.11 2.89
N ALA A 388 -6.82 -16.38 3.46
CA ALA A 388 -7.08 -16.41 4.90
C ALA A 388 -7.56 -17.81 5.34
N GLY A 389 -7.08 -18.29 6.48
CA GLY A 389 -7.52 -19.55 7.09
C GLY A 389 -8.87 -19.44 7.79
N ASP A 390 -9.29 -20.51 8.47
CA ASP A 390 -10.56 -20.56 9.21
C ASP A 390 -10.40 -20.61 10.73
N PRO A 391 -10.37 -19.46 11.44
CA PRO A 391 -10.21 -19.44 12.89
C PRO A 391 -11.50 -19.71 13.68
N TRP A 392 -12.69 -19.64 13.07
CA TRP A 392 -13.96 -19.74 13.81
C TRP A 392 -14.19 -21.05 14.56
N PRO A 393 -13.78 -22.22 14.04
CA PRO A 393 -13.87 -23.48 14.79
C PRO A 393 -13.10 -23.47 16.12
N TYR A 394 -12.10 -22.60 16.23
CA TYR A 394 -11.18 -22.48 17.36
C TYR A 394 -11.53 -21.29 18.28
N ASP A 395 -12.58 -20.53 17.94
CA ASP A 395 -13.04 -19.38 18.70
C ASP A 395 -13.97 -19.81 19.86
N ALA A 396 -14.03 -19.00 20.92
CA ALA A 396 -14.85 -19.27 22.11
C ALA A 396 -16.36 -19.28 21.83
N ASN A 397 -16.81 -18.72 20.70
CA ASN A 397 -18.20 -18.81 20.26
C ASN A 397 -18.31 -19.17 18.77
N PRO A 398 -18.18 -20.48 18.42
CA PRO A 398 -18.17 -20.95 17.02
C PRO A 398 -19.51 -20.75 16.28
N SER A 399 -20.57 -20.34 17.01
CA SER A 399 -21.91 -20.09 16.49
C SER A 399 -22.18 -18.62 16.10
N LEU A 400 -21.25 -17.70 16.37
CA LEU A 400 -21.35 -16.33 15.87
C LEU A 400 -21.20 -16.34 14.35
N LYS A 401 -22.29 -15.99 13.67
CA LYS A 401 -22.43 -16.05 12.22
C LYS A 401 -21.37 -15.19 11.54
N ALA A 402 -20.35 -15.82 10.98
CA ALA A 402 -19.44 -15.17 10.07
C ALA A 402 -20.21 -14.73 8.81
N LYS A 403 -20.03 -13.48 8.39
CA LYS A 403 -20.30 -13.13 6.99
C LYS A 403 -19.23 -13.82 6.12
N PRO A 404 -19.54 -14.17 4.86
CA PRO A 404 -18.54 -14.68 3.91
C PRO A 404 -17.32 -13.77 3.87
N LEU A 405 -16.14 -14.36 3.70
CA LEU A 405 -14.91 -13.60 3.52
C LEU A 405 -14.97 -12.78 2.22
N HIS A 406 -14.26 -11.66 2.16
CA HIS A 406 -14.10 -10.95 0.89
C HIS A 406 -13.02 -11.61 0.03
N ALA A 407 -13.18 -11.53 -1.28
CA ALA A 407 -12.15 -11.97 -2.23
C ALA A 407 -10.88 -11.13 -2.03
N ALA A 408 -9.70 -11.74 -2.11
CA ALA A 408 -8.41 -11.07 -1.89
C ALA A 408 -7.99 -10.09 -3.02
N GLY A 409 -8.85 -9.90 -4.02
CA GLY A 409 -8.62 -9.09 -5.22
C GLY A 409 -9.32 -7.73 -5.21
N LYS A 410 -9.00 -6.88 -6.20
CA LYS A 410 -9.69 -5.60 -6.40
C LYS A 410 -11.14 -5.84 -6.78
N VAL A 411 -12.09 -5.35 -5.98
CA VAL A 411 -13.52 -5.46 -6.31
C VAL A 411 -13.80 -4.71 -7.62
N ALA A 412 -14.22 -5.46 -8.63
CA ALA A 412 -14.58 -4.96 -9.95
C ALA A 412 -16.09 -4.70 -10.08
N LEU A 413 -16.91 -5.40 -9.29
CA LEU A 413 -18.34 -5.17 -9.12
C LEU A 413 -18.73 -5.53 -7.70
N ALA A 414 -19.45 -4.64 -7.01
CA ALA A 414 -20.19 -4.98 -5.81
C ALA A 414 -21.60 -4.40 -5.94
N TYR A 415 -22.59 -5.22 -5.60
CA TYR A 415 -23.98 -4.82 -5.58
C TYR A 415 -24.74 -5.59 -4.50
N ASP A 416 -25.38 -4.83 -3.62
CA ASP A 416 -26.29 -5.28 -2.58
C ASP A 416 -27.66 -4.68 -2.93
N PHE A 417 -28.71 -5.50 -2.91
CA PHE A 417 -30.07 -5.07 -3.26
C PHE A 417 -30.80 -4.43 -2.07
N ALA A 418 -30.18 -4.43 -0.88
CA ALA A 418 -30.66 -3.75 0.31
C ALA A 418 -30.95 -2.26 0.04
N GLY A 419 -32.13 -1.82 0.45
CA GLY A 419 -32.60 -0.44 0.23
C GLY A 419 -33.18 -0.16 -1.17
N GLY A 420 -33.20 -1.14 -2.07
CA GLY A 420 -33.92 -1.03 -3.34
C GLY A 420 -35.44 -1.03 -3.15
N ALA A 421 -36.15 -0.18 -3.88
CA ALA A 421 -37.61 -0.10 -3.77
C ALA A 421 -38.27 -1.36 -4.36
N ASN A 422 -39.17 -1.99 -3.61
CA ASN A 422 -39.90 -3.17 -4.09
C ASN A 422 -40.63 -2.91 -5.43
N GLY A 423 -40.34 -3.77 -6.41
CA GLY A 423 -40.83 -3.70 -7.79
C GLY A 423 -39.98 -2.85 -8.73
N SER A 424 -38.91 -2.20 -8.27
CA SER A 424 -38.02 -1.43 -9.16
C SER A 424 -37.24 -2.34 -10.11
N GLY A 425 -36.70 -1.78 -11.20
CA GLY A 425 -35.69 -2.49 -11.99
C GLY A 425 -34.39 -2.65 -11.20
N TRP A 426 -33.52 -3.58 -11.63
CA TRP A 426 -32.12 -3.59 -11.20
C TRP A 426 -31.47 -2.26 -11.59
N ASP A 427 -30.51 -1.78 -10.80
CA ASP A 427 -29.83 -0.51 -11.08
C ASP A 427 -29.21 -0.53 -12.48
N PRO A 428 -29.68 0.30 -13.42
CA PRO A 428 -29.16 0.32 -14.79
C PRO A 428 -27.71 0.81 -14.87
N ALA A 429 -27.21 1.50 -13.83
CA ALA A 429 -25.79 1.85 -13.73
C ALA A 429 -24.90 0.65 -13.41
N LYS A 430 -25.47 -0.44 -12.88
CA LYS A 430 -24.77 -1.68 -12.49
C LYS A 430 -25.06 -2.83 -13.44
N PHE A 431 -26.25 -2.89 -14.02
CA PHE A 431 -26.68 -3.98 -14.89
C PHE A 431 -27.52 -3.52 -16.08
N ALA A 432 -27.15 -3.96 -17.29
CA ALA A 432 -28.00 -3.91 -18.47
C ALA A 432 -28.89 -5.16 -18.51
N THR A 433 -30.21 -4.98 -18.43
CA THR A 433 -31.17 -6.09 -18.30
C THR A 433 -32.00 -6.29 -19.58
N GLN A 434 -32.38 -7.54 -19.87
CA GLN A 434 -33.26 -7.86 -20.99
C GLN A 434 -34.13 -9.09 -20.70
N THR A 435 -35.37 -9.06 -21.15
CA THR A 435 -36.32 -10.18 -21.07
C THR A 435 -36.91 -10.47 -22.45
N ARG A 436 -37.39 -11.71 -22.65
CA ARG A 436 -37.97 -12.12 -23.93
C ARG A 436 -39.45 -11.77 -24.08
N ASN A 437 -40.21 -12.00 -23.01
CA ASN A 437 -41.67 -11.92 -23.00
C ASN A 437 -42.09 -10.96 -21.87
N ALA A 438 -43.25 -10.31 -21.99
CA ALA A 438 -43.74 -9.35 -20.99
C ALA A 438 -43.95 -9.97 -19.59
N SER A 439 -44.15 -11.28 -19.50
CA SER A 439 -44.29 -12.01 -18.25
C SER A 439 -42.97 -12.41 -17.59
N SER A 440 -41.84 -12.35 -18.31
CA SER A 440 -40.50 -12.54 -17.71
C SER A 440 -40.00 -11.18 -17.20
N THR A 441 -39.56 -11.11 -15.94
CA THR A 441 -39.19 -9.83 -15.30
C THR A 441 -37.86 -9.91 -14.56
N ILE A 442 -37.13 -8.79 -14.53
CA ILE A 442 -35.92 -8.59 -13.72
C ILE A 442 -36.17 -7.35 -12.86
N GLN A 443 -36.39 -7.57 -11.57
CA GLN A 443 -36.82 -6.52 -10.64
C GLN A 443 -36.15 -6.71 -9.28
N VAL A 444 -36.13 -5.68 -8.46
CA VAL A 444 -35.85 -5.78 -7.03
C VAL A 444 -37.16 -6.08 -6.31
N GLN A 445 -37.24 -7.15 -5.55
CA GLN A 445 -38.41 -7.51 -4.73
C GLN A 445 -37.96 -7.99 -3.36
N ASN A 446 -38.57 -7.42 -2.32
CA ASN A 446 -38.20 -7.61 -0.91
C ASN A 446 -36.70 -7.37 -0.69
N GLU A 447 -36.20 -6.25 -1.21
CA GLU A 447 -34.78 -5.87 -1.10
C GLU A 447 -33.81 -6.90 -1.70
N ALA A 448 -34.29 -7.80 -2.59
CA ALA A 448 -33.48 -8.78 -3.30
C ALA A 448 -33.68 -8.67 -4.82
N GLY A 449 -32.64 -8.90 -5.60
CA GLY A 449 -32.69 -9.04 -7.04
C GLY A 449 -33.44 -10.28 -7.46
N LYS A 450 -34.63 -10.12 -8.04
CA LYS A 450 -35.48 -11.22 -8.49
C LYS A 450 -35.49 -11.37 -10.01
N LEU A 451 -35.14 -12.57 -10.48
CA LEU A 451 -35.32 -13.01 -11.86
C LEU A 451 -36.53 -13.93 -11.91
N HIS A 452 -37.63 -13.45 -12.48
CA HIS A 452 -38.85 -14.23 -12.66
C HIS A 452 -38.99 -14.72 -14.10
N ILE A 453 -39.17 -16.03 -14.25
CA ILE A 453 -39.33 -16.70 -15.54
C ILE A 453 -40.73 -17.32 -15.60
N ASP A 454 -41.59 -16.79 -16.46
CA ASP A 454 -42.92 -17.34 -16.72
C ASP A 454 -42.84 -18.68 -17.49
N SER A 455 -43.93 -19.46 -17.39
CA SER A 455 -44.21 -20.78 -17.94
C SER A 455 -44.28 -20.89 -19.47
N GLY A 456 -43.80 -19.88 -20.20
CA GLY A 456 -43.85 -19.80 -21.65
C GLY A 456 -42.67 -20.51 -22.32
N LEU A 457 -42.93 -21.17 -23.46
CA LEU A 457 -41.90 -21.78 -24.30
C LEU A 457 -40.73 -20.82 -24.57
N ASN A 458 -39.52 -21.21 -24.13
CA ASN A 458 -38.28 -20.47 -24.31
C ASN A 458 -38.22 -19.08 -23.64
N ALA A 459 -38.94 -18.87 -22.53
CA ALA A 459 -38.85 -17.66 -21.71
C ALA A 459 -37.45 -17.49 -21.09
N TYR A 460 -36.95 -16.25 -21.06
CA TYR A 460 -35.69 -15.92 -20.40
C TYR A 460 -35.67 -14.50 -19.85
N ALA A 461 -34.79 -14.31 -18.86
CA ALA A 461 -34.40 -13.03 -18.31
C ALA A 461 -32.87 -13.02 -18.14
N ARG A 462 -32.19 -11.97 -18.58
CA ARG A 462 -30.73 -11.85 -18.48
C ARG A 462 -30.27 -10.47 -18.01
N ALA A 463 -29.13 -10.45 -17.33
CA ALA A 463 -28.46 -9.23 -16.89
C ALA A 463 -26.97 -9.29 -17.26
N GLU A 464 -26.45 -8.23 -17.85
CA GLU A 464 -25.03 -8.01 -18.09
C GLU A 464 -24.55 -6.92 -17.13
N SER A 465 -23.49 -7.18 -16.37
CA SER A 465 -22.90 -6.15 -15.50
C SER A 465 -22.23 -5.03 -16.31
N THR A 466 -22.23 -3.82 -15.77
CA THR A 466 -21.58 -2.63 -16.37
C THR A 466 -20.11 -2.47 -15.94
N MET A 467 -19.55 -3.47 -15.25
CA MET A 467 -18.16 -3.47 -14.79
C MET A 467 -17.14 -3.48 -15.93
N ALA A 468 -15.90 -3.10 -15.61
CA ALA A 468 -14.76 -3.32 -16.50
C ALA A 468 -14.50 -4.82 -16.69
N PRO A 469 -14.09 -5.27 -17.89
CA PRO A 469 -13.68 -6.66 -18.11
C PRO A 469 -12.47 -7.05 -17.23
N VAL A 470 -12.53 -8.23 -16.61
CA VAL A 470 -11.49 -8.80 -15.74
C VAL A 470 -11.03 -10.16 -16.28
N SER A 471 -9.76 -10.52 -16.05
CA SER A 471 -9.20 -11.85 -16.39
C SER A 471 -9.37 -12.80 -15.22
N ASP A 472 -8.39 -12.87 -14.32
CA ASP A 472 -8.46 -13.66 -13.11
C ASP A 472 -9.46 -13.02 -12.17
N SER A 473 -10.55 -13.75 -11.93
CA SER A 473 -11.72 -13.18 -11.28
C SER A 473 -12.44 -14.17 -10.40
N GLU A 474 -13.06 -13.62 -9.38
CA GLU A 474 -13.83 -14.39 -8.41
C GLU A 474 -15.19 -13.74 -8.21
N LEU A 475 -16.25 -14.54 -8.30
CA LEU A 475 -17.63 -14.19 -7.97
C LEU A 475 -17.97 -14.77 -6.60
N LEU A 476 -18.49 -13.93 -5.70
CA LEU A 476 -19.24 -14.32 -4.52
C LEU A 476 -20.70 -13.89 -4.73
N VAL A 477 -21.65 -14.81 -4.56
CA VAL A 477 -23.07 -14.52 -4.72
C VAL A 477 -23.93 -15.19 -3.67
N ARG A 478 -24.92 -14.46 -3.14
CA ARG A 478 -25.99 -14.98 -2.29
C ARG A 478 -27.25 -15.20 -3.12
N PHE A 479 -27.83 -16.39 -3.08
CA PHE A 479 -28.99 -16.75 -3.90
C PHE A 479 -29.95 -17.73 -3.21
N LYS A 480 -31.18 -17.82 -3.71
CA LYS A 480 -32.16 -18.88 -3.37
C LYS A 480 -33.19 -19.11 -4.47
N MET A 481 -33.98 -20.18 -4.32
CA MET A 481 -35.12 -20.51 -5.17
C MET A 481 -36.43 -20.17 -4.46
N ASP A 482 -37.42 -19.61 -5.17
CA ASP A 482 -38.76 -19.37 -4.59
C ASP A 482 -39.59 -20.66 -4.49
N ALA A 483 -39.32 -21.63 -5.36
CA ALA A 483 -39.95 -22.93 -5.38
C ALA A 483 -39.01 -23.98 -6.01
N LEU A 484 -39.14 -25.23 -5.57
CA LEU A 484 -38.38 -26.38 -6.09
C LEU A 484 -39.13 -27.13 -7.20
N THR A 485 -39.98 -26.41 -7.94
CA THR A 485 -40.86 -26.95 -8.99
C THR A 485 -40.67 -26.18 -10.29
N GLY A 486 -40.83 -26.86 -11.42
CA GLY A 486 -40.50 -26.32 -12.74
C GLY A 486 -39.04 -26.57 -13.10
N ASP A 487 -38.75 -26.86 -14.36
CA ASP A 487 -37.40 -27.10 -14.88
C ASP A 487 -36.83 -25.77 -15.42
N ARG A 488 -36.13 -25.04 -14.54
CA ARG A 488 -35.51 -23.73 -14.85
C ARG A 488 -34.05 -23.71 -14.48
N ASN A 489 -33.26 -23.05 -15.32
CA ASN A 489 -31.84 -22.83 -15.08
C ASN A 489 -31.56 -21.39 -14.65
N LEU A 490 -30.67 -21.23 -13.68
CA LEU A 490 -29.95 -19.98 -13.41
C LEU A 490 -28.49 -20.20 -13.74
N ARG A 491 -27.94 -19.32 -14.58
CA ARG A 491 -26.53 -19.33 -14.98
C ARG A 491 -25.84 -18.06 -14.57
N PHE A 492 -24.61 -18.21 -14.09
CA PHE A 492 -23.66 -17.12 -13.88
C PHE A 492 -22.45 -17.36 -14.75
N TRP A 493 -21.89 -16.29 -15.29
CA TRP A 493 -20.76 -16.32 -16.19
C TRP A 493 -19.68 -15.32 -15.76
N LEU A 494 -18.43 -15.76 -15.77
CA LEU A 494 -17.23 -14.95 -15.65
C LEU A 494 -16.42 -15.02 -16.95
N ARG A 495 -15.57 -14.00 -17.17
CA ARG A 495 -14.79 -13.78 -18.41
C ARG A 495 -15.62 -13.60 -19.69
N ALA A 496 -16.95 -13.52 -19.58
CA ALA A 496 -17.86 -13.39 -20.70
C ALA A 496 -17.76 -12.01 -21.39
N ASP A 497 -17.67 -11.98 -22.71
CA ASP A 497 -17.40 -10.77 -23.52
C ASP A 497 -18.56 -10.37 -24.45
N GLY A 498 -19.79 -10.59 -23.99
CA GLY A 498 -21.03 -10.21 -24.69
C GLY A 498 -21.97 -11.39 -24.91
N TRP A 499 -23.13 -11.17 -25.54
CA TRP A 499 -24.13 -12.23 -25.76
C TRP A 499 -24.04 -12.87 -27.16
N ASN A 500 -23.83 -14.19 -27.24
CA ASN A 500 -23.81 -14.98 -28.49
C ASN A 500 -25.18 -15.61 -28.84
N GLY A 501 -26.26 -15.06 -28.30
CA GLY A 501 -27.59 -15.64 -28.37
C GLY A 501 -28.50 -15.08 -27.29
N SER A 502 -29.61 -15.78 -27.01
CA SER A 502 -30.58 -15.34 -26.01
C SER A 502 -30.06 -15.46 -24.58
N THR A 503 -29.34 -16.54 -24.25
CA THR A 503 -29.01 -16.91 -22.86
C THR A 503 -27.59 -17.46 -22.67
N SER A 504 -26.76 -17.37 -23.70
CA SER A 504 -25.37 -17.84 -23.73
C SER A 504 -24.45 -16.69 -24.16
N PRO A 505 -23.39 -16.39 -23.39
CA PRO A 505 -22.45 -15.35 -23.77
C PRO A 505 -21.41 -15.84 -24.77
N HIS A 506 -20.65 -14.92 -25.36
CA HIS A 506 -19.35 -15.19 -25.95
C HIS A 506 -18.32 -15.44 -24.83
N ASN A 507 -17.41 -16.40 -25.08
CA ASN A 507 -16.22 -16.68 -24.27
C ASN A 507 -16.42 -16.59 -22.75
N GLY A 508 -17.22 -17.46 -22.15
CA GLY A 508 -17.48 -17.42 -20.71
C GLY A 508 -17.25 -18.75 -20.04
N TYR A 509 -16.71 -18.73 -18.82
CA TYR A 509 -16.86 -19.82 -17.88
C TYR A 509 -18.04 -19.54 -16.97
N GLY A 510 -18.80 -20.56 -16.64
CA GLY A 510 -19.96 -20.39 -15.80
C GLY A 510 -20.33 -21.63 -15.04
N PHE A 511 -21.32 -21.48 -14.19
CA PHE A 511 -22.02 -22.58 -13.56
C PHE A 511 -23.52 -22.43 -13.77
N GLU A 512 -24.21 -23.57 -13.74
CA GLU A 512 -25.64 -23.69 -13.95
C GLU A 512 -26.27 -24.39 -12.75
N LEU A 513 -27.28 -23.73 -12.19
CA LEU A 513 -28.16 -24.24 -11.16
C LEU A 513 -29.51 -24.55 -11.80
N ASN A 514 -30.15 -25.65 -11.39
CA ASN A 514 -31.45 -26.03 -11.92
C ASN A 514 -32.46 -26.28 -10.77
N THR A 515 -33.72 -25.90 -11.00
CA THR A 515 -34.80 -25.99 -9.99
C THR A 515 -35.44 -27.38 -9.89
N ALA A 516 -35.19 -28.25 -10.87
CA ALA A 516 -35.62 -29.65 -10.97
C ALA A 516 -34.48 -30.67 -10.74
N ASP A 517 -33.22 -30.24 -10.67
CA ASP A 517 -32.03 -31.10 -10.57
C ASP A 517 -31.15 -30.74 -9.36
N ASP A 518 -30.74 -31.74 -8.58
CA ASP A 518 -29.90 -31.60 -7.38
C ASP A 518 -28.39 -31.60 -7.75
N THR A 519 -28.06 -30.96 -8.87
CA THR A 519 -26.68 -30.80 -9.33
C THR A 519 -26.37 -29.37 -9.74
N VAL A 520 -25.09 -29.01 -9.61
CA VAL A 520 -24.52 -27.80 -10.19
C VAL A 520 -23.60 -28.21 -11.32
N ARG A 521 -23.78 -27.61 -12.49
CA ARG A 521 -22.99 -27.93 -13.70
C ARG A 521 -22.03 -26.82 -14.01
N PHE A 522 -20.74 -27.14 -14.19
CA PHE A 522 -19.80 -26.21 -14.79
C PHE A 522 -19.99 -26.20 -16.28
N ILE A 523 -20.00 -25.01 -16.84
CA ILE A 523 -20.27 -24.78 -18.24
C ILE A 523 -19.30 -23.77 -18.85
N ARG A 524 -19.12 -23.86 -20.15
CA ARG A 524 -18.32 -22.92 -20.93
C ARG A 524 -19.03 -22.55 -22.22
N THR A 525 -18.83 -21.32 -22.67
CA THR A 525 -19.05 -20.91 -24.06
C THR A 525 -17.77 -20.44 -24.70
N ARG A 526 -17.65 -20.63 -26.02
CA ARG A 526 -16.62 -20.03 -26.87
C ARG A 526 -17.32 -19.15 -27.92
N GLN A 527 -16.64 -18.76 -28.99
CA GLN A 527 -17.25 -17.99 -30.08
C GLN A 527 -18.43 -18.70 -30.79
N SER A 528 -18.66 -20.00 -30.60
CA SER A 528 -19.81 -20.75 -31.16
C SER A 528 -21.02 -20.78 -30.22
N ASN A 529 -22.23 -20.94 -30.77
CA ASN A 529 -23.54 -20.80 -30.08
C ASN A 529 -23.87 -21.92 -29.04
N GLY A 530 -22.89 -22.68 -28.56
CA GLY A 530 -23.09 -23.84 -27.70
C GLY A 530 -22.64 -23.60 -26.26
N VAL A 531 -23.47 -24.01 -25.30
CA VAL A 531 -23.07 -24.18 -23.89
C VAL A 531 -22.54 -25.60 -23.72
N PHE A 532 -21.26 -25.74 -23.36
CA PHE A 532 -20.59 -27.01 -23.17
C PHE A 532 -20.43 -27.30 -21.67
N GLY A 533 -20.80 -28.49 -21.23
CA GLY A 533 -20.54 -28.92 -19.85
C GLY A 533 -19.07 -29.29 -19.66
N LEU A 534 -18.44 -28.76 -18.61
CA LEU A 534 -17.08 -29.10 -18.19
C LEU A 534 -17.09 -30.14 -17.07
N GLY A 535 -18.09 -30.10 -16.19
CA GLY A 535 -18.20 -30.98 -15.03
C GLY A 535 -19.52 -30.81 -14.29
N THR A 536 -19.80 -31.67 -13.32
CA THR A 536 -21.03 -31.62 -12.51
C THR A 536 -20.75 -32.18 -11.11
N PHE A 537 -21.32 -31.56 -10.09
CA PHE A 537 -21.28 -32.06 -8.71
C PHE A 537 -22.67 -31.96 -8.06
N ASN A 538 -22.90 -32.79 -7.04
CA ASN A 538 -24.19 -32.86 -6.36
C ASN A 538 -24.37 -31.69 -5.39
N HIS A 539 -25.56 -31.09 -5.39
CA HIS A 539 -25.96 -30.05 -4.44
C HIS A 539 -27.48 -30.09 -4.21
N ALA A 540 -27.90 -30.19 -2.95
CA ALA A 540 -29.32 -30.24 -2.63
C ALA A 540 -29.99 -28.88 -2.90
N ARG A 541 -31.03 -28.87 -3.73
CA ARG A 541 -31.84 -27.67 -3.97
C ARG A 541 -32.56 -27.25 -2.68
N THR A 542 -32.70 -25.93 -2.47
CA THR A 542 -33.38 -25.37 -1.31
C THR A 542 -34.06 -24.04 -1.62
N THR A 543 -35.08 -23.71 -0.82
CA THR A 543 -35.71 -22.39 -0.78
C THR A 543 -35.06 -21.44 0.24
N ASP A 544 -34.14 -21.94 1.05
CA ASP A 544 -33.35 -21.14 1.98
C ASP A 544 -32.23 -20.40 1.24
N TRP A 545 -31.74 -19.30 1.82
CA TRP A 545 -30.59 -18.59 1.29
C TRP A 545 -29.33 -19.46 1.34
N GLN A 546 -28.52 -19.34 0.30
CA GLN A 546 -27.22 -20.00 0.17
C GLN A 546 -26.21 -19.03 -0.43
N TRP A 547 -24.95 -19.33 -0.17
CA TRP A 547 -23.82 -18.64 -0.76
C TRP A 547 -23.09 -19.54 -1.73
N LEU A 548 -22.53 -18.93 -2.78
CA LEU A 548 -21.70 -19.58 -3.77
C LEU A 548 -20.51 -18.68 -4.08
N ARG A 549 -19.31 -19.27 -4.09
CA ARG A 549 -18.11 -18.63 -4.61
C ARG A 549 -17.60 -19.39 -5.82
N PHE A 550 -17.38 -18.68 -6.92
CA PHE A 550 -16.86 -19.21 -8.19
C PHE A 550 -15.61 -18.43 -8.60
N ARG A 551 -14.47 -19.11 -8.69
CA ARG A 551 -13.16 -18.54 -9.02
C ARG A 551 -12.68 -19.03 -10.39
N VAL A 552 -12.11 -18.11 -11.16
CA VAL A 552 -11.36 -18.37 -12.39
C VAL A 552 -9.98 -17.74 -12.24
N GLU A 553 -8.93 -18.55 -12.16
CA GLU A 553 -7.55 -18.11 -11.94
C GLU A 553 -6.62 -18.84 -12.89
N GLY A 554 -6.04 -18.14 -13.87
CA GLY A 554 -5.34 -18.80 -14.97
C GLY A 554 -6.27 -19.76 -15.73
N ASP A 555 -5.95 -21.05 -15.69
CA ASP A 555 -6.70 -22.19 -16.22
C ASP A 555 -7.55 -22.93 -15.16
N GLN A 556 -7.49 -22.53 -13.89
CA GLN A 556 -8.21 -23.18 -12.79
C GLN A 556 -9.61 -22.59 -12.60
N LEU A 557 -10.61 -23.48 -12.52
CA LEU A 557 -12.01 -23.18 -12.25
C LEU A 557 -12.44 -23.85 -10.96
N LYS A 558 -12.86 -23.06 -9.97
CA LYS A 558 -13.15 -23.58 -8.63
C LYS A 558 -14.49 -23.05 -8.13
N VAL A 559 -15.31 -23.90 -7.50
CA VAL A 559 -16.55 -23.45 -6.85
C VAL A 559 -16.73 -24.05 -5.47
N ARG A 560 -17.31 -23.27 -4.57
CA ARG A 560 -17.80 -23.74 -3.28
C ARG A 560 -19.16 -23.16 -2.96
N LEU A 561 -19.93 -23.90 -2.18
CA LEU A 561 -21.33 -23.61 -1.89
C LEU A 561 -21.66 -23.98 -0.45
N TRP A 562 -22.39 -23.12 0.25
CA TRP A 562 -22.77 -23.34 1.65
C TRP A 562 -24.08 -22.64 1.99
N LYS A 563 -24.72 -23.05 3.09
CA LYS A 563 -25.98 -22.41 3.51
C LYS A 563 -25.73 -21.06 4.15
N ASP A 564 -26.70 -20.16 3.98
CA ASP A 564 -26.67 -18.87 4.64
C ASP A 564 -26.72 -19.01 6.17
N GLY A 565 -25.78 -18.36 6.85
CA GLY A 565 -25.58 -18.49 8.29
C GLY A 565 -24.70 -19.67 8.73
N GLU A 566 -24.24 -20.52 7.81
CA GLU A 566 -23.13 -21.46 8.03
C GLU A 566 -21.80 -20.81 7.58
N HIS A 567 -20.67 -21.33 8.08
CA HIS A 567 -19.34 -20.84 7.69
C HIS A 567 -19.01 -21.21 6.24
N GLU A 568 -18.35 -20.28 5.55
CA GLU A 568 -17.81 -20.55 4.23
C GLU A 568 -16.74 -21.65 4.30
N PRO A 569 -16.83 -22.74 3.52
CA PRO A 569 -15.81 -23.79 3.50
C PRO A 569 -14.50 -23.24 2.95
N ARG A 570 -13.52 -22.95 3.82
CA ARG A 570 -12.36 -22.13 3.44
C ARG A 570 -11.28 -22.89 2.68
N GLN A 571 -11.15 -24.19 2.93
CA GLN A 571 -10.04 -25.03 2.42
C GLN A 571 -10.47 -26.06 1.39
N ASP A 572 -11.74 -26.47 1.42
CA ASP A 572 -12.28 -27.44 0.48
C ASP A 572 -13.12 -26.74 -0.58
N TRP A 573 -12.69 -26.84 -1.84
CA TRP A 573 -13.55 -26.51 -2.96
C TRP A 573 -14.55 -27.65 -3.17
N SER A 574 -15.82 -27.32 -3.34
CA SER A 574 -16.84 -28.34 -3.64
C SER A 574 -16.59 -29.02 -4.98
N PHE A 575 -15.89 -28.33 -5.90
CA PHE A 575 -15.46 -28.85 -7.19
C PHE A 575 -14.36 -27.96 -7.80
N GLU A 576 -13.37 -28.59 -8.43
CA GLU A 576 -12.26 -27.94 -9.16
C GLU A 576 -12.03 -28.61 -10.52
N ILE A 577 -11.67 -27.82 -11.53
CA ILE A 577 -11.29 -28.33 -12.85
C ILE A 577 -10.35 -27.35 -13.57
N GLU A 578 -9.50 -27.90 -14.44
CA GLU A 578 -8.62 -27.15 -15.35
C GLU A 578 -9.27 -27.00 -16.74
N ASP A 579 -9.36 -25.77 -17.26
CA ASP A 579 -9.66 -25.47 -18.65
C ASP A 579 -9.02 -24.11 -19.02
N ASP A 580 -8.16 -24.11 -20.02
CA ASP A 580 -7.39 -22.94 -20.50
C ASP A 580 -8.04 -22.23 -21.70
N SER A 581 -9.24 -22.66 -22.09
CA SER A 581 -9.76 -22.31 -23.41
C SER A 581 -10.49 -20.98 -23.50
N VAL A 582 -10.72 -20.30 -22.37
CA VAL A 582 -11.17 -18.91 -22.28
C VAL A 582 -10.13 -18.10 -21.52
N VAL A 583 -9.27 -17.42 -22.28
CA VAL A 583 -8.17 -16.58 -21.78
C VAL A 583 -8.46 -15.08 -21.78
N GLY A 584 -9.52 -14.66 -22.47
CA GLY A 584 -9.89 -13.24 -22.61
C GLY A 584 -10.49 -12.65 -21.32
N LYS A 585 -10.37 -11.33 -21.16
CA LYS A 585 -11.08 -10.59 -20.11
C LYS A 585 -12.57 -10.49 -20.43
N GLY A 586 -13.41 -10.52 -19.40
CA GLY A 586 -14.84 -10.28 -19.57
C GLY A 586 -15.54 -9.92 -18.28
N LYS A 587 -16.87 -9.88 -18.32
CA LYS A 587 -17.71 -9.35 -17.24
C LYS A 587 -18.53 -10.44 -16.57
N LEU A 588 -19.18 -10.09 -15.46
CA LEU A 588 -20.24 -10.92 -14.90
C LEU A 588 -21.50 -10.84 -15.77
N MET A 589 -22.04 -11.99 -16.15
CA MET A 589 -23.32 -12.09 -16.88
C MET A 589 -24.21 -13.14 -16.23
N LEU A 590 -25.51 -12.88 -16.17
CA LEU A 590 -26.51 -13.75 -15.53
C LEU A 590 -27.66 -14.07 -16.50
N ALA A 591 -28.18 -15.29 -16.45
CA ALA A 591 -29.37 -15.67 -17.22
C ALA A 591 -30.26 -16.67 -16.46
N GLY A 592 -31.56 -16.38 -16.39
CA GLY A 592 -32.62 -17.32 -16.00
C GLY A 592 -33.37 -17.83 -17.23
N ILE A 593 -33.63 -19.15 -17.31
CA ILE A 593 -34.14 -19.81 -18.53
C ILE A 593 -35.17 -20.89 -18.21
N GLU A 594 -36.23 -20.98 -19.01
CA GLU A 594 -37.14 -22.13 -19.12
C GLU A 594 -36.64 -23.15 -20.15
N LEU A 595 -36.48 -24.42 -19.74
CA LEU A 595 -36.14 -25.51 -20.67
C LEU A 595 -37.34 -26.37 -21.10
N THR A 596 -38.45 -26.37 -20.37
CA THR A 596 -39.58 -27.27 -20.65
C THR A 596 -40.77 -26.58 -21.30
N GLY A 597 -41.34 -27.22 -22.33
CA GLY A 597 -42.53 -26.73 -23.03
C GLY A 597 -43.87 -26.97 -22.34
N SER A 598 -43.87 -27.23 -21.03
CA SER A 598 -45.08 -27.57 -20.26
C SER A 598 -45.40 -26.46 -19.26
N ALA A 599 -46.64 -25.96 -19.33
CA ALA A 599 -47.18 -24.90 -18.49
C ALA A 599 -47.29 -25.35 -17.01
N GLY A 600 -46.20 -25.22 -16.26
CA GLY A 600 -46.20 -25.29 -14.79
C GLY A 600 -46.30 -23.89 -14.17
N THR A 601 -46.71 -23.77 -12.91
CA THR A 601 -46.70 -22.52 -12.15
C THR A 601 -45.27 -21.96 -12.07
N GLY A 602 -45.04 -20.74 -12.56
CA GLY A 602 -43.70 -20.15 -12.72
C GLY A 602 -42.86 -20.08 -11.43
N GLY A 603 -41.54 -20.25 -11.58
CA GLY A 603 -40.56 -20.13 -10.50
C GLY A 603 -39.66 -18.90 -10.68
N SER A 604 -39.13 -18.38 -9.57
CA SER A 604 -38.17 -17.27 -9.58
C SER A 604 -36.93 -17.62 -8.78
N PHE A 605 -35.81 -17.03 -9.20
CA PHE A 605 -34.58 -16.99 -8.43
C PHE A 605 -34.47 -15.63 -7.76
N GLN A 606 -34.08 -15.63 -6.50
CA GLN A 606 -33.67 -14.42 -5.81
C GLN A 606 -32.15 -14.45 -5.65
N VAL A 607 -31.55 -13.30 -5.91
CA VAL A 607 -30.13 -13.00 -5.78
C VAL A 607 -30.03 -11.76 -4.92
N ASP A 608 -29.13 -11.74 -3.96
CA ASP A 608 -28.94 -10.61 -3.06
C ASP A 608 -27.52 -10.08 -3.26
N ASP A 609 -26.60 -10.36 -2.36
CA ASP A 609 -25.21 -9.93 -2.51
C ASP A 609 -24.55 -10.50 -3.78
N ILE A 610 -23.99 -9.61 -4.61
CA ILE A 610 -23.12 -9.94 -5.74
C ILE A 610 -21.81 -9.19 -5.59
N VAL A 611 -20.69 -9.91 -5.53
CA VAL A 611 -19.35 -9.33 -5.52
C VAL A 611 -18.48 -10.04 -6.56
N VAL A 612 -17.82 -9.29 -7.43
CA VAL A 612 -16.81 -9.77 -8.39
C VAL A 612 -15.50 -9.07 -8.09
N ALA A 613 -14.41 -9.80 -7.92
CA ALA A 613 -13.07 -9.26 -7.69
C ALA A 613 -12.07 -9.72 -8.74
N GLU A 614 -11.11 -8.86 -9.09
CA GLU A 614 -9.94 -9.12 -9.95
C GLU A 614 -8.74 -9.52 -9.07
N LEU A 615 -8.20 -10.72 -9.27
CA LEU A 615 -7.26 -11.35 -8.33
C LEU A 615 -5.80 -10.84 -8.48
N ASN A 616 -5.42 -10.22 -9.62
CA ASN A 616 -4.03 -9.84 -9.92
C ASN A 616 -3.87 -8.47 -10.66
N PRO A 617 -4.13 -7.30 -10.03
CA PRO A 617 -4.38 -6.08 -10.80
C PRO A 617 -3.19 -5.19 -11.24
N ALA A 618 -1.91 -5.44 -10.92
CA ALA A 618 -0.89 -4.35 -10.99
C ALA A 618 0.53 -4.68 -11.51
N ALA A 619 0.69 -5.34 -12.66
CA ALA A 619 1.94 -5.27 -13.42
C ALA A 619 1.68 -5.47 -14.91
N PHE A 620 2.26 -4.60 -15.76
CA PHE A 620 2.40 -4.96 -17.16
C PHE A 620 3.59 -5.92 -17.28
N ARG A 621 3.32 -7.15 -17.71
CA ARG A 621 4.35 -8.18 -17.94
C ARG A 621 4.29 -8.67 -19.37
N ALA A 622 5.46 -8.83 -19.96
CA ALA A 622 5.63 -9.53 -21.21
C ALA A 622 6.77 -10.54 -21.04
N ASP A 623 6.39 -11.81 -21.03
CA ASP A 623 7.27 -12.97 -21.02
C ASP A 623 7.12 -13.67 -22.39
N PHE A 624 8.25 -13.96 -23.03
CA PHE A 624 8.31 -14.51 -24.38
C PHE A 624 8.67 -16.00 -24.38
N THR A 625 8.85 -16.60 -23.20
CA THR A 625 9.11 -18.03 -23.04
C THR A 625 7.87 -18.87 -23.42
N GLY A 626 8.08 -19.97 -24.17
CA GLY A 626 6.99 -20.88 -24.57
C GLY A 626 6.12 -20.45 -25.76
N VAL A 627 6.41 -19.32 -26.42
CA VAL A 627 5.70 -18.86 -27.63
C VAL A 627 6.37 -19.44 -28.90
N ALA A 628 5.57 -19.87 -29.88
CA ALA A 628 6.08 -20.48 -31.11
C ALA A 628 6.92 -19.51 -31.96
N ASP A 629 8.04 -20.01 -32.52
CA ASP A 629 8.92 -19.27 -33.42
C ASP A 629 8.15 -18.73 -34.65
N GLY A 630 8.39 -17.46 -34.98
CA GLY A 630 7.74 -16.74 -36.06
C GLY A 630 6.34 -16.20 -35.74
N ALA A 631 5.87 -16.32 -34.49
CA ALA A 631 4.61 -15.73 -34.06
C ALA A 631 4.65 -14.18 -34.10
N SER A 632 3.51 -13.55 -34.37
CA SER A 632 3.34 -12.10 -34.23
C SER A 632 3.71 -11.67 -32.81
N TRP A 633 4.48 -10.57 -32.68
CA TRP A 633 4.85 -9.98 -31.38
C TRP A 633 3.63 -9.74 -30.48
N ASP A 634 2.47 -9.39 -31.06
CA ASP A 634 1.24 -9.13 -30.32
C ASP A 634 0.28 -10.32 -30.26
N SER A 635 0.79 -11.54 -30.11
CA SER A 635 -0.07 -12.74 -30.02
C SER A 635 -1.00 -12.72 -28.80
N THR A 636 -0.66 -11.97 -27.75
CA THR A 636 -1.40 -11.82 -26.49
C THR A 636 -2.18 -10.50 -26.35
N GLY A 637 -2.10 -9.60 -27.34
CA GLY A 637 -2.77 -8.29 -27.28
C GLY A 637 -2.10 -7.27 -26.35
N GLY A 638 -0.88 -7.53 -25.89
CA GLY A 638 -0.10 -6.66 -25.00
C GLY A 638 0.52 -5.43 -25.69
N PHE A 639 0.67 -5.41 -27.01
CA PHE A 639 1.38 -4.35 -27.75
C PHE A 639 0.73 -3.95 -29.06
N THR A 640 0.47 -2.65 -29.25
CA THR A 640 0.18 -2.10 -30.58
C THR A 640 1.50 -1.90 -31.35
N THR A 641 1.69 -2.63 -32.45
CA THR A 641 2.93 -2.59 -33.26
C THR A 641 2.78 -1.84 -34.58
N GLN A 642 3.86 -1.21 -35.07
CA GLN A 642 3.91 -0.55 -36.38
C GLN A 642 5.31 -0.63 -37.01
N PHE A 643 5.34 -0.84 -38.33
CA PHE A 643 6.56 -1.03 -39.11
C PHE A 643 6.51 -0.19 -40.39
N GLY A 644 7.66 0.25 -40.93
CA GLY A 644 7.68 0.94 -42.21
C GLY A 644 9.03 1.45 -42.70
N ARG A 645 9.00 2.13 -43.85
CA ARG A 645 10.17 2.75 -44.52
C ARG A 645 9.89 4.22 -44.82
N GLY A 646 10.51 5.15 -44.07
CA GLY A 646 10.27 6.59 -44.24
C GLY A 646 8.78 6.98 -44.26
N ALA A 647 8.45 8.22 -44.59
CA ALA A 647 7.07 8.72 -44.52
C ALA A 647 6.10 8.17 -45.60
N SER A 648 6.52 7.25 -46.48
CA SER A 648 5.80 6.96 -47.73
C SER A 648 5.60 5.49 -48.13
N ASN A 649 5.92 4.48 -47.31
CA ASN A 649 5.52 3.09 -47.64
C ASN A 649 5.48 2.15 -46.40
N PRO A 650 4.29 1.85 -45.85
CA PRO A 650 4.11 0.77 -44.86
C PRO A 650 3.91 -0.55 -45.62
N GLY A 651 4.80 -1.53 -45.45
CA GLY A 651 4.49 -2.89 -45.91
C GLY A 651 5.65 -3.79 -46.32
N VAL A 652 6.89 -3.32 -46.44
CA VAL A 652 8.02 -4.21 -46.73
C VAL A 652 9.24 -3.73 -45.95
N GLY A 653 9.48 -4.35 -44.79
CA GLY A 653 10.85 -4.74 -44.50
C GLY A 653 11.38 -4.83 -43.07
N SER A 654 10.87 -4.05 -42.12
CA SER A 654 11.26 -4.24 -40.70
C SER A 654 10.24 -5.13 -40.02
N SER A 655 10.69 -6.05 -39.18
CA SER A 655 9.81 -6.95 -38.44
C SER A 655 10.14 -6.88 -36.96
N ILE A 656 9.11 -7.08 -36.15
CA ILE A 656 9.29 -7.58 -34.81
C ILE A 656 8.44 -8.84 -34.71
N ALA A 657 9.07 -9.94 -34.35
CA ALA A 657 8.47 -11.24 -34.18
C ALA A 657 9.03 -11.90 -32.91
N VAL A 658 8.38 -12.95 -32.44
CA VAL A 658 8.94 -13.77 -31.37
C VAL A 658 9.81 -14.88 -32.00
N ASN A 659 11.02 -15.09 -31.50
CA ASN A 659 11.94 -16.15 -31.95
C ASN A 659 12.67 -16.75 -30.74
N ASP A 660 12.73 -18.08 -30.67
CA ASP A 660 13.47 -18.88 -29.69
C ASP A 660 13.49 -18.26 -28.28
N GLU A 661 12.29 -18.14 -27.67
CA GLU A 661 12.04 -17.64 -26.29
C GLU A 661 12.24 -16.13 -26.06
N SER A 662 12.46 -15.33 -27.11
CA SER A 662 12.64 -13.88 -26.99
C SER A 662 11.85 -13.07 -28.03
N GLY A 663 11.61 -11.79 -27.73
CA GLY A 663 11.14 -10.82 -28.73
C GLY A 663 12.29 -10.43 -29.66
N HIS A 664 12.27 -10.94 -30.89
CA HIS A 664 13.26 -10.66 -31.93
C HIS A 664 12.88 -9.46 -32.80
N ILE A 665 13.68 -8.41 -32.72
CA ILE A 665 13.50 -7.16 -33.46
C ILE A 665 14.50 -7.11 -34.60
N ALA A 666 14.02 -7.17 -35.84
CA ALA A 666 14.85 -7.14 -37.03
C ALA A 666 14.65 -5.88 -37.86
N LEU A 667 15.74 -5.17 -38.13
CA LEU A 667 15.76 -4.02 -39.01
C LEU A 667 16.31 -4.42 -40.38
N GLU A 668 15.54 -4.12 -41.42
CA GLU A 668 15.94 -4.43 -42.79
C GLU A 668 17.16 -3.65 -43.26
N ARG A 669 17.81 -4.18 -44.30
CA ARG A 669 18.98 -3.63 -44.97
C ARG A 669 18.64 -2.44 -45.87
N ASN A 670 18.10 -1.36 -45.31
CA ASN A 670 17.69 -0.17 -46.06
C ASN A 670 17.82 1.12 -45.24
N GLN A 671 17.89 2.27 -45.92
CA GLN A 671 17.95 3.60 -45.28
C GLN A 671 16.64 3.90 -44.53
N PHE A 672 16.75 4.35 -43.27
CA PHE A 672 15.64 4.83 -42.43
C PHE A 672 14.54 3.79 -42.14
N SER A 673 14.92 2.52 -41.94
CA SER A 673 14.02 1.47 -41.43
C SER A 673 13.70 1.68 -39.95
N TYR A 674 12.47 1.35 -39.55
CA TYR A 674 12.04 1.40 -38.15
C TYR A 674 11.02 0.31 -37.81
N ALA A 675 11.02 -0.05 -36.54
CA ALA A 675 10.18 -1.03 -35.90
C ALA A 675 9.75 -0.44 -34.54
N ARG A 676 8.45 -0.29 -34.28
CA ARG A 676 7.97 0.29 -33.01
C ARG A 676 6.80 -0.48 -32.41
N ALA A 677 6.73 -0.48 -31.10
CA ALA A 677 5.65 -1.04 -30.32
C ALA A 677 5.25 -0.10 -29.18
N GLN A 678 3.96 -0.08 -28.86
CA GLN A 678 3.38 0.63 -27.73
C GLN A 678 2.66 -0.38 -26.84
N ALA A 679 2.98 -0.40 -25.55
CA ALA A 679 2.29 -1.26 -24.60
C ALA A 679 0.82 -0.85 -24.44
N ASN A 680 -0.06 -1.84 -24.45
CA ASN A 680 -1.48 -1.69 -24.14
C ASN A 680 -1.66 -1.74 -22.62
N MET A 681 -1.29 -0.64 -21.96
CA MET A 681 -1.29 -0.49 -20.50
C MET A 681 -1.84 0.88 -20.09
N PRO A 682 -2.30 1.05 -18.83
CA PRO A 682 -2.60 2.37 -18.28
C PRO A 682 -1.38 3.31 -18.36
N SER A 683 -1.64 4.62 -18.41
CA SER A 683 -0.58 5.63 -18.30
C SER A 683 -0.05 5.67 -16.86
N LEU A 684 1.28 5.68 -16.71
CA LEU A 684 1.94 5.73 -15.41
C LEU A 684 2.59 7.08 -15.17
N TYR A 685 2.54 7.56 -13.93
CA TYR A 685 3.30 8.73 -13.47
C TYR A 685 4.72 8.29 -13.17
N ASP A 686 4.97 7.70 -12.01
CA ASP A 686 6.29 7.19 -11.70
C ASP A 686 6.42 5.74 -12.16
N SER A 687 7.43 5.46 -12.97
CA SER A 687 7.54 4.19 -13.67
C SER A 687 8.96 3.69 -13.73
N GLU A 688 9.08 2.37 -13.67
CA GLU A 688 10.35 1.67 -13.81
C GLU A 688 10.22 0.55 -14.82
N LEU A 689 11.20 0.46 -15.71
CA LEU A 689 11.40 -0.65 -16.62
C LEU A 689 12.50 -1.55 -16.06
N LEU A 690 12.23 -2.84 -16.00
CA LEU A 690 13.23 -3.90 -15.95
C LEU A 690 13.09 -4.72 -17.24
N VAL A 691 14.19 -4.92 -17.96
CA VAL A 691 14.18 -5.68 -19.21
C VAL A 691 15.50 -6.39 -19.43
N LYS A 692 15.43 -7.59 -19.99
CA LYS A 692 16.58 -8.33 -20.49
C LYS A 692 16.74 -8.07 -21.98
N PHE A 693 17.95 -7.77 -22.46
CA PHE A 693 18.20 -7.45 -23.87
C PHE A 693 19.59 -7.90 -24.35
N ARG A 694 19.76 -8.08 -25.65
CA ARG A 694 21.08 -8.22 -26.30
C ARG A 694 21.12 -7.61 -27.70
N ILE A 695 22.34 -7.27 -28.13
CA ILE A 695 22.64 -6.81 -29.49
C ILE A 695 23.24 -7.98 -30.26
N ASN A 696 22.58 -8.44 -31.32
CA ASN A 696 23.07 -9.64 -32.02
C ASN A 696 24.23 -9.34 -32.97
N GLU A 697 24.29 -8.11 -33.52
CA GLU A 697 25.36 -7.66 -34.42
C GLU A 697 25.95 -6.30 -33.98
N LEU A 698 27.25 -6.28 -33.67
CA LEU A 698 27.96 -5.05 -33.29
C LEU A 698 28.41 -4.26 -34.53
N GLY A 699 28.26 -2.93 -34.50
CA GLY A 699 28.58 -2.03 -35.61
C GLY A 699 27.35 -1.37 -36.27
N GLY A 700 27.57 -0.45 -37.22
CA GLY A 700 26.50 0.32 -37.88
C GLY A 700 25.91 1.47 -37.03
N ASP A 701 24.80 2.06 -37.47
CA ASP A 701 24.12 3.16 -36.75
C ASP A 701 22.67 2.78 -36.37
N ARG A 702 22.50 1.63 -35.72
CA ARG A 702 21.19 1.09 -35.31
C ARG A 702 20.95 1.42 -33.83
N ASN A 703 19.74 1.85 -33.49
CA ASN A 703 19.37 2.19 -32.12
C ASN A 703 18.18 1.36 -31.65
N LEU A 704 18.26 0.84 -30.43
CA LEU A 704 17.13 0.34 -29.65
C LEU A 704 16.81 1.36 -28.56
N ARG A 705 15.54 1.74 -28.44
CA ARG A 705 15.08 2.77 -27.50
C ARG A 705 13.91 2.28 -26.68
N PHE A 706 14.04 2.42 -25.37
CA PHE A 706 12.99 2.20 -24.39
C PHE A 706 12.46 3.55 -23.92
N TRP A 707 11.14 3.75 -23.94
CA TRP A 707 10.52 5.00 -23.55
C TRP A 707 9.55 4.80 -22.39
N LEU A 708 9.74 5.58 -21.33
CA LEU A 708 8.83 5.70 -20.19
C LEU A 708 8.08 7.04 -20.25
N ARG A 709 6.90 7.08 -19.62
CA ARG A 709 6.02 8.26 -19.48
C ARG A 709 5.72 8.98 -20.80
N SER A 710 5.41 8.22 -21.84
CA SER A 710 5.25 8.80 -23.18
C SER A 710 3.78 8.83 -23.64
N ASP A 711 3.33 9.90 -24.29
CA ASP A 711 1.94 10.10 -24.72
C ASP A 711 1.80 10.09 -26.26
N GLY A 712 1.45 8.94 -26.83
CA GLY A 712 1.36 8.82 -28.29
C GLY A 712 2.68 9.03 -29.04
N TRP A 713 2.60 9.26 -30.36
CA TRP A 713 3.77 9.29 -31.26
C TRP A 713 3.91 10.62 -31.98
N ASN A 714 5.07 11.27 -31.86
CA ASN A 714 5.38 12.52 -32.57
C ASN A 714 6.00 12.25 -33.95
N SER A 715 6.97 11.33 -33.99
CA SER A 715 7.62 10.89 -35.22
C SER A 715 7.79 9.37 -35.24
N LEU A 716 8.44 8.85 -36.28
CA LEU A 716 8.74 7.42 -36.41
C LEU A 716 9.63 6.91 -35.27
N ALA A 717 10.50 7.77 -34.73
CA ALA A 717 11.57 7.38 -33.81
C ALA A 717 11.47 8.02 -32.41
N ALA A 718 10.44 8.82 -32.16
CA ALA A 718 10.28 9.60 -30.93
C ALA A 718 8.79 9.75 -30.55
N PRO A 719 8.41 9.40 -29.31
CA PRO A 719 7.06 9.66 -28.82
C PRO A 719 6.93 11.10 -28.28
N HIS A 720 5.71 11.56 -27.98
CA HIS A 720 5.57 12.82 -27.23
C HIS A 720 5.95 12.59 -25.76
N ASN A 721 6.46 13.68 -25.15
CA ASN A 721 6.76 13.86 -23.73
C ASN A 721 7.41 12.68 -22.99
N GLY A 722 8.16 11.83 -23.68
CA GLY A 722 8.80 10.65 -23.10
C GLY A 722 10.21 10.90 -22.58
N TYR A 723 10.61 10.01 -21.67
CA TYR A 723 12.01 9.80 -21.28
C TYR A 723 12.48 8.51 -21.92
N GLY A 724 13.55 8.61 -22.70
CA GLY A 724 14.08 7.49 -23.45
C GLY A 724 15.40 7.01 -22.88
N LEU A 725 15.68 5.72 -23.02
CA LEU A 725 17.02 5.19 -22.95
C LEU A 725 17.36 4.55 -24.29
N GLU A 726 18.46 4.96 -24.89
CA GLU A 726 18.95 4.49 -26.18
C GLU A 726 20.21 3.65 -26.03
N VAL A 727 20.17 2.46 -26.62
CA VAL A 727 21.29 1.56 -26.86
C VAL A 727 21.63 1.62 -28.34
N LYS A 728 22.90 1.85 -28.70
CA LYS A 728 23.35 1.94 -30.10
C LYS A 728 24.36 0.85 -30.43
N SER A 729 24.11 0.08 -31.49
CA SER A 729 24.98 -1.05 -31.89
C SER A 729 26.41 -0.63 -32.26
N GLY A 730 26.58 0.63 -32.71
CA GLY A 730 27.87 1.21 -33.10
C GLY A 730 28.57 2.06 -32.03
N SER A 731 28.08 2.12 -30.80
CA SER A 731 28.62 3.01 -29.77
C SER A 731 28.77 2.30 -28.43
N ASP A 732 29.87 2.58 -27.72
CA ASP A 732 30.08 2.15 -26.33
C ASP A 732 29.43 3.13 -25.33
N LYS A 733 28.30 3.73 -25.72
CA LYS A 733 27.56 4.71 -24.94
C LYS A 733 26.07 4.36 -24.89
N LEU A 734 25.48 4.44 -23.70
CA LEU A 734 24.04 4.56 -23.52
C LEU A 734 23.67 6.03 -23.53
N ARG A 735 22.53 6.39 -24.13
CA ARG A 735 22.07 7.77 -24.19
C ARG A 735 20.72 7.89 -23.51
N ILE A 736 20.63 8.74 -22.49
CA ILE A 736 19.35 9.13 -21.92
C ILE A 736 18.77 10.21 -22.82
N LEU A 737 17.56 9.99 -23.32
CA LEU A 737 16.86 10.85 -24.25
C LEU A 737 15.67 11.55 -23.57
N ARG A 738 15.30 12.69 -24.11
CA ARG A 738 14.05 13.39 -23.83
C ARG A 738 13.37 13.78 -25.13
N THR A 739 12.06 13.68 -25.15
CA THR A 739 11.23 14.32 -26.18
C THR A 739 10.35 15.38 -25.54
N ARG A 740 10.13 16.48 -26.26
CA ARG A 740 9.06 17.46 -25.95
C ARG A 740 8.02 17.37 -27.08
N ASN A 741 6.98 18.20 -27.06
CA ASN A 741 5.99 18.34 -28.16
C ASN A 741 6.59 18.80 -29.53
N SER A 742 7.89 18.61 -29.78
CA SER A 742 8.63 18.94 -31.00
C SER A 742 9.23 17.69 -31.66
N ASN A 743 9.44 17.74 -32.99
CA ASN A 743 9.70 16.58 -33.88
C ASN A 743 10.99 15.76 -33.64
N GLY A 744 11.64 15.82 -32.48
CA GLY A 744 12.90 15.11 -32.22
C GLY A 744 13.18 14.79 -30.75
N ALA A 745 14.01 13.77 -30.54
CA ALA A 745 14.60 13.43 -29.26
C ALA A 745 15.97 14.11 -29.11
N PHE A 746 16.28 14.63 -27.92
CA PHE A 746 17.60 15.16 -27.58
C PHE A 746 18.19 14.40 -26.40
N ALA A 747 19.52 14.28 -26.34
CA ALA A 747 20.20 13.59 -25.26
C ALA A 747 20.28 14.47 -24.01
N LEU A 748 19.87 13.91 -22.87
CA LEU A 748 20.06 14.47 -21.54
C LEU A 748 21.42 14.10 -20.95
N ALA A 749 21.91 12.90 -21.24
CA ALA A 749 23.20 12.39 -20.79
C ALA A 749 23.69 11.26 -21.71
N GLU A 750 25.00 11.04 -21.70
CA GLU A 750 25.64 9.87 -22.32
C GLU A 750 26.48 9.16 -21.25
N ILE A 751 26.37 7.83 -21.19
CA ILE A 751 26.92 6.99 -20.13
C ILE A 751 27.84 5.96 -20.79
N ASP A 752 29.04 5.75 -20.26
CA ASP A 752 29.93 4.68 -20.70
C ASP A 752 29.29 3.31 -20.47
N HIS A 753 29.16 2.53 -21.54
CA HIS A 753 28.62 1.17 -21.49
C HIS A 753 29.24 0.32 -22.61
N PRO A 754 30.04 -0.71 -22.30
CA PRO A 754 30.68 -1.51 -23.33
C PRO A 754 29.62 -2.25 -24.15
N ARG A 755 29.69 -2.13 -25.48
CA ARG A 755 28.81 -2.92 -26.35
C ARG A 755 29.21 -4.38 -26.32
N THR A 756 28.22 -5.26 -26.19
CA THR A 756 28.41 -6.71 -26.12
C THR A 756 27.27 -7.43 -26.84
N THR A 757 27.54 -8.65 -27.28
CA THR A 757 26.53 -9.57 -27.81
C THR A 757 25.92 -10.47 -26.75
N ASN A 758 26.44 -10.43 -25.51
CA ASN A 758 25.90 -11.19 -24.38
C ASN A 758 24.56 -10.60 -23.93
N TRP A 759 23.75 -11.43 -23.26
CA TRP A 759 22.56 -10.96 -22.57
C TRP A 759 22.92 -10.01 -21.44
N GLN A 760 22.14 -8.93 -21.33
CA GLN A 760 22.27 -7.92 -20.30
C GLN A 760 20.91 -7.60 -19.71
N TRP A 761 20.89 -7.28 -18.43
CA TRP A 761 19.75 -6.68 -17.79
C TRP A 761 19.89 -5.17 -17.77
N LEU A 762 18.77 -4.49 -17.98
CA LEU A 762 18.64 -3.04 -17.93
C LEU A 762 17.52 -2.68 -16.96
N ARG A 763 17.82 -1.81 -16.00
CA ARG A 763 16.81 -1.11 -15.20
C ARG A 763 16.84 0.39 -15.50
N PHE A 764 15.69 0.93 -15.88
CA PHE A 764 15.50 2.33 -16.21
C PHE A 764 14.33 2.90 -15.41
N ARG A 765 14.59 3.89 -14.55
CA ARG A 765 13.62 4.48 -13.63
C ARG A 765 13.37 5.95 -13.97
N VAL A 766 12.10 6.34 -13.96
CA VAL A 766 11.66 7.73 -13.97
C VAL A 766 10.69 7.95 -12.80
N GLU A 767 11.15 8.66 -11.77
CA GLU A 767 10.44 8.85 -10.50
C GLU A 767 10.47 10.33 -10.11
N GLY A 768 9.31 10.98 -10.01
CA GLY A 768 9.22 12.43 -9.91
C GLY A 768 10.04 13.09 -11.02
N GLU A 769 10.99 13.95 -10.64
CA GLU A 769 11.96 14.57 -11.55
C GLU A 769 13.20 13.70 -11.82
N GLY A 770 13.38 12.60 -11.08
CA GLY A 770 14.56 11.75 -11.11
C GLY A 770 14.58 10.77 -12.29
N ILE A 771 15.76 10.63 -12.91
CA ILE A 771 16.03 9.68 -13.98
C ILE A 771 17.22 8.83 -13.57
N LYS A 772 17.04 7.50 -13.48
CA LYS A 772 18.09 6.58 -13.05
C LYS A 772 18.25 5.40 -13.99
N VAL A 773 19.49 4.98 -14.22
CA VAL A 773 19.83 3.88 -15.13
C VAL A 773 20.89 2.98 -14.50
N ARG A 774 20.71 1.67 -14.60
CA ARG A 774 21.77 0.68 -14.38
C ARG A 774 21.64 -0.49 -15.36
N VAL A 775 22.79 -1.06 -15.73
CA VAL A 775 22.90 -2.18 -16.67
C VAL A 775 23.94 -3.17 -16.16
N TRP A 776 23.67 -4.46 -16.27
CA TRP A 776 24.58 -5.53 -15.84
C TRP A 776 24.45 -6.77 -16.73
N GLU A 777 25.44 -7.68 -16.65
CA GLU A 777 25.45 -8.90 -17.46
C GLU A 777 24.50 -9.95 -16.88
N ASP A 778 23.81 -10.69 -17.75
CA ASP A 778 22.92 -11.77 -17.31
C ASP A 778 23.68 -12.86 -16.55
N GLY A 779 23.06 -13.40 -15.49
CA GLY A 779 23.70 -14.32 -14.55
C GLY A 779 24.60 -13.65 -13.49
N THR A 780 24.72 -12.32 -13.48
CA THR A 780 25.39 -11.57 -12.40
C THR A 780 24.37 -10.84 -11.50
N PRO A 781 24.67 -10.62 -10.20
CA PRO A 781 23.79 -9.85 -9.33
C PRO A 781 23.59 -8.41 -9.83
N GLU A 782 22.37 -7.89 -9.62
CA GLU A 782 22.03 -6.51 -9.98
C GLU A 782 22.88 -5.51 -9.16
N PRO A 783 23.57 -4.54 -9.79
CA PRO A 783 24.37 -3.54 -9.08
C PRO A 783 23.52 -2.64 -8.18
N ILE A 784 24.01 -2.39 -6.96
CA ILE A 784 23.35 -1.49 -5.99
C ILE A 784 23.39 -0.05 -6.50
N ASP A 785 24.55 0.40 -6.97
CA ASP A 785 24.74 1.77 -7.44
C ASP A 785 24.09 2.00 -8.81
N TRP A 786 23.48 3.17 -8.96
CA TRP A 786 23.02 3.63 -10.27
C TRP A 786 24.22 4.03 -11.12
N LEU A 787 24.29 3.49 -12.33
CA LEU A 787 25.29 3.89 -13.32
C LEU A 787 25.14 5.38 -13.69
N HIS A 788 23.91 5.90 -13.59
CA HIS A 788 23.61 7.33 -13.74
C HIS A 788 22.37 7.73 -12.94
N GLU A 789 22.41 8.92 -12.34
CA GLU A 789 21.28 9.56 -11.66
C GLU A 789 21.28 11.07 -11.96
N ARG A 790 20.13 11.63 -12.37
CA ARG A 790 19.93 13.08 -12.47
C ARG A 790 18.49 13.50 -12.23
N SER A 791 18.27 14.75 -11.85
CA SER A 791 16.94 15.40 -11.88
C SER A 791 16.70 16.15 -13.19
N ASN A 792 15.45 16.21 -13.63
CA ASN A 792 14.96 17.04 -14.73
C ASN A 792 13.53 17.54 -14.41
N ALA A 793 13.39 18.83 -14.07
CA ALA A 793 12.14 19.46 -13.63
C ALA A 793 11.02 19.64 -14.69
N ASP A 794 11.22 19.20 -15.94
CA ASP A 794 10.20 19.29 -17.01
C ASP A 794 9.12 18.18 -16.94
N VAL A 795 8.75 17.72 -15.74
CA VAL A 795 7.87 16.57 -15.50
C VAL A 795 6.43 17.03 -15.28
N THR A 796 5.50 16.66 -16.16
CA THR A 796 4.11 17.15 -16.02
C THR A 796 3.00 16.17 -16.36
N ALA A 797 3.24 15.02 -17.01
CA ALA A 797 2.15 14.12 -17.45
C ALA A 797 2.48 12.61 -17.32
N PRO A 798 1.46 11.75 -17.10
CA PRO A 798 1.61 10.30 -17.12
C PRO A 798 1.64 9.77 -18.56
N GLY A 799 2.21 8.59 -18.79
CA GLY A 799 2.22 7.99 -20.13
C GLY A 799 2.55 6.50 -20.14
N THR A 800 2.48 5.90 -21.31
CA THR A 800 2.69 4.45 -21.47
C THR A 800 4.14 4.11 -21.82
N PHE A 801 4.49 2.83 -21.67
CA PHE A 801 5.74 2.28 -22.19
C PHE A 801 5.71 2.14 -23.72
N LYS A 802 6.84 2.46 -24.37
CA LYS A 802 7.03 2.27 -25.82
C LYS A 802 8.43 1.76 -26.11
N LEU A 803 8.54 0.94 -27.15
CA LEU A 803 9.78 0.33 -27.62
C LEU A 803 10.00 0.66 -29.10
N VAL A 804 11.21 1.07 -29.46
CA VAL A 804 11.55 1.49 -30.82
C VAL A 804 12.92 0.95 -31.23
N ALA A 805 13.01 0.32 -32.39
CA ALA A 805 14.25 0.09 -33.09
C ALA A 805 14.28 0.93 -34.38
N VAL A 806 15.41 1.59 -34.67
CA VAL A 806 15.55 2.47 -35.84
C VAL A 806 16.96 2.45 -36.43
N GLU A 807 17.05 2.61 -37.75
CA GLU A 807 18.32 2.92 -38.43
C GLU A 807 18.54 4.43 -38.60
N SER A 808 19.60 4.98 -37.98
CA SER A 808 19.86 6.43 -37.96
C SER A 808 20.61 6.97 -39.18
N THR A 809 21.39 6.13 -39.88
CA THR A 809 22.17 6.59 -41.04
C THR A 809 21.58 6.14 -42.35
N GLY A 810 21.40 7.08 -43.27
CA GLY A 810 21.08 6.79 -44.66
C GLY A 810 22.22 6.11 -45.44
N SER A 811 23.02 5.20 -44.87
CA SER A 811 24.05 4.45 -45.61
C SER A 811 23.71 2.96 -45.70
N PRO A 812 23.57 2.38 -46.91
CA PRO A 812 23.16 0.98 -47.12
C PRO A 812 24.28 -0.06 -46.89
N THR A 813 25.35 0.29 -46.18
CA THR A 813 26.63 -0.46 -46.22
C THR A 813 26.82 -1.52 -45.12
N GLY A 814 25.77 -2.17 -44.61
CA GLY A 814 25.87 -3.24 -43.60
C GLY A 814 24.98 -4.47 -43.85
N THR A 815 25.21 -5.58 -43.14
CA THR A 815 24.22 -6.64 -42.88
C THR A 815 23.07 -6.03 -42.06
N GLY A 816 21.84 -6.56 -42.14
CA GLY A 816 20.74 -6.06 -41.29
C GLY A 816 21.10 -6.17 -39.80
N GLY A 817 20.50 -5.36 -38.93
CA GLY A 817 20.78 -5.40 -37.49
C GLY A 817 19.62 -6.00 -36.72
N THR A 818 19.90 -6.82 -35.71
CA THR A 818 18.86 -7.42 -34.87
C THR A 818 19.14 -7.23 -33.38
N PHE A 819 18.07 -7.08 -32.60
CA PHE A 819 18.07 -7.01 -31.16
C PHE A 819 17.11 -8.05 -30.61
N ASP A 820 17.46 -8.67 -29.50
CA ASP A 820 16.54 -9.53 -28.76
C ASP A 820 16.20 -8.87 -27.43
N VAL A 821 14.93 -8.96 -27.04
CA VAL A 821 14.41 -8.50 -25.74
C VAL A 821 13.62 -9.61 -25.07
N ASP A 822 13.73 -9.71 -23.75
CA ASP A 822 13.07 -10.74 -22.96
C ASP A 822 12.74 -10.22 -21.54
N ASP A 823 11.94 -10.97 -20.77
CA ASP A 823 11.61 -10.73 -19.35
C ASP A 823 11.24 -9.28 -19.03
N MET A 824 10.38 -8.67 -19.85
CA MET A 824 10.10 -7.25 -19.75
C MET A 824 9.00 -6.95 -18.74
N GLN A 825 9.31 -6.09 -17.78
CA GLN A 825 8.42 -5.68 -16.71
C GLN A 825 8.40 -4.17 -16.58
N VAL A 826 7.19 -3.59 -16.53
CA VAL A 826 7.00 -2.17 -16.29
C VAL A 826 6.18 -2.00 -15.01
N TYR A 827 6.79 -1.32 -14.04
CA TYR A 827 6.24 -1.09 -12.71
C TYR A 827 5.61 0.30 -12.60
N ASP A 828 4.49 0.37 -11.90
CA ASP A 828 3.95 1.60 -11.33
C ASP A 828 4.61 1.85 -9.97
N LEU A 829 5.45 2.87 -9.89
CA LEU A 829 6.17 3.20 -8.67
C LEU A 829 5.29 3.95 -7.66
N ASP A 830 4.16 4.51 -8.08
CA ASP A 830 3.25 5.18 -7.16
C ASP A 830 2.55 4.19 -6.22
N VAL A 831 2.39 2.94 -6.66
CA VAL A 831 1.91 1.82 -5.83
C VAL A 831 2.98 1.33 -4.84
N LEU A 832 4.27 1.59 -5.11
CA LEU A 832 5.40 1.15 -4.29
C LEU A 832 5.89 2.21 -3.30
N LYS A 833 5.36 3.42 -3.34
CA LYS A 833 5.67 4.47 -2.36
C LYS A 833 4.90 4.21 -1.08
N THR A 834 5.56 3.63 -0.09
CA THR A 834 5.07 3.65 1.30
C THR A 834 5.12 5.09 1.82
N ARG A 835 4.04 5.86 1.60
CA ARG A 835 3.87 7.22 2.12
C ARG A 835 3.41 7.25 3.58
N GLN A 836 3.26 6.09 4.21
CA GLN A 836 2.75 5.96 5.58
C GLN A 836 3.84 6.20 6.62
N SER A 837 3.48 6.91 7.68
CA SER A 837 4.35 7.25 8.79
C SER A 837 3.65 7.05 10.12
N THR A 838 4.40 7.06 11.21
CA THR A 838 3.91 6.94 12.57
C THR A 838 5.02 7.45 13.50
N ILE A 839 4.70 7.74 14.75
CA ILE A 839 5.70 7.88 15.81
C ILE A 839 5.49 6.84 16.91
N HIS A 840 6.58 6.32 17.46
CA HIS A 840 6.55 5.45 18.62
C HIS A 840 7.49 5.96 19.72
N LEU A 841 7.07 5.81 20.98
CA LEU A 841 7.90 6.06 22.16
C LEU A 841 7.63 5.00 23.23
N THR A 842 8.65 4.69 24.04
CA THR A 842 8.52 3.83 25.22
C THR A 842 9.12 4.54 26.43
N VAL A 843 8.41 4.53 27.56
CA VAL A 843 8.81 5.15 28.82
C VAL A 843 8.56 4.16 29.97
N ALA A 844 9.45 4.11 30.94
CA ALA A 844 9.29 3.39 32.19
C ALA A 844 9.74 4.28 33.36
N ASP A 845 9.01 4.25 34.47
CA ASP A 845 9.38 5.00 35.68
C ASP A 845 10.03 4.11 36.75
N GLU A 846 10.52 4.73 37.82
CA GLU A 846 11.18 4.03 38.93
C GLU A 846 10.23 3.13 39.76
N ASP A 847 8.93 3.40 39.72
CA ASP A 847 7.88 2.59 40.36
C ASP A 847 7.53 1.33 39.53
N GLY A 848 8.10 1.22 38.32
CA GLY A 848 7.92 0.10 37.41
C GLY A 848 6.70 0.20 36.50
N ASN A 849 6.03 1.35 36.43
CA ASN A 849 5.00 1.58 35.41
C ASN A 849 5.67 1.73 34.04
N ILE A 850 4.98 1.24 33.01
CA ILE A 850 5.51 1.21 31.65
C ILE A 850 4.46 1.76 30.70
N VAL A 851 4.90 2.59 29.75
CA VAL A 851 4.07 3.07 28.65
C VAL A 851 4.76 2.81 27.33
N ALA A 852 4.15 1.98 26.48
CA ALA A 852 4.47 1.85 25.07
C ALA A 852 3.40 2.60 24.27
N TYR A 853 3.79 3.66 23.57
CA TYR A 853 2.84 4.59 22.96
C TYR A 853 3.14 4.82 21.47
N THR A 854 2.18 4.43 20.62
CA THR A 854 2.26 4.60 19.17
C THR A 854 1.09 5.46 18.68
N HIS A 855 1.37 6.55 17.96
CA HIS A 855 0.33 7.39 17.36
C HIS A 855 0.78 8.00 16.04
N THR A 856 -0.16 8.48 15.22
CA THR A 856 0.11 8.80 13.83
C THR A 856 -0.81 9.87 13.23
N LEU A 857 -0.35 10.53 12.17
CA LEU A 857 -1.21 11.25 11.21
C LEU A 857 -1.64 10.38 10.02
N ASN A 858 -1.26 9.10 10.03
CA ASN A 858 -1.30 8.08 9.00
C ASN A 858 -0.24 8.21 7.89
N SER A 859 -0.29 9.23 7.04
CA SER A 859 0.75 9.49 6.04
C SER A 859 1.86 10.38 6.60
N ILE A 860 3.07 10.35 6.04
CA ILE A 860 4.09 11.38 6.30
C ILE A 860 3.45 12.70 5.88
N GLY A 861 3.29 13.66 6.79
CA GLY A 861 2.63 14.95 6.57
C GLY A 861 1.11 14.92 6.72
N GLY A 862 0.50 13.78 7.07
CA GLY A 862 -0.96 13.61 7.12
C GLY A 862 -1.61 14.00 5.79
N ASN A 863 -2.70 14.77 5.86
CA ASN A 863 -3.34 15.32 4.66
C ASN A 863 -2.67 16.60 4.13
N GLY A 864 -1.65 17.10 4.84
CA GLY A 864 -0.92 18.33 4.49
C GLY A 864 -1.55 19.64 4.95
N MET A 865 -2.74 19.63 5.57
CA MET A 865 -3.41 20.83 6.09
C MET A 865 -2.93 21.19 7.49
N VAL A 866 -2.35 22.39 7.63
CA VAL A 866 -2.14 23.04 8.92
C VAL A 866 -3.35 23.91 9.25
N VAL A 867 -3.99 23.68 10.40
CA VAL A 867 -5.12 24.49 10.88
C VAL A 867 -4.66 25.93 11.10
N PRO A 868 -5.20 26.93 10.36
CA PRO A 868 -4.73 28.32 10.45
C PRO A 868 -4.87 28.90 11.86
N GLY A 869 -3.82 29.52 12.39
CA GLY A 869 -3.80 30.13 13.72
C GLY A 869 -3.65 29.15 14.89
N TYR A 870 -3.53 27.84 14.61
CA TYR A 870 -3.35 26.80 15.64
C TYR A 870 -2.14 25.89 15.37
N GLY A 871 -1.55 25.93 14.18
CA GLY A 871 -0.32 25.19 13.88
C GLY A 871 -0.47 23.66 13.91
N ILE A 872 -1.71 23.14 13.83
CA ILE A 872 -2.03 21.71 13.93
C ILE A 872 -2.04 21.10 12.53
N LEU A 873 -1.13 20.16 12.26
CA LEU A 873 -1.19 19.33 11.05
C LEU A 873 -2.24 18.22 11.21
N LEU A 874 -3.15 18.10 10.25
CA LEU A 874 -4.27 17.15 10.30
C LEU A 874 -3.92 15.79 9.67
N ASN A 875 -4.53 14.74 10.22
CA ASN A 875 -4.39 13.37 9.74
C ASN A 875 -5.14 13.14 8.42
N ASP A 876 -4.76 12.08 7.71
CA ASP A 876 -5.50 11.50 6.58
C ASP A 876 -5.98 10.08 6.88
N GLU A 877 -6.33 9.77 8.14
CA GLU A 877 -6.54 8.38 8.60
C GLU A 877 -7.60 7.60 7.84
N LEU A 878 -8.56 8.24 7.18
CA LEU A 878 -9.66 7.57 6.50
C LEU A 878 -9.29 7.11 5.07
N ALA A 879 -8.59 7.94 4.28
CA ALA A 879 -8.48 7.76 2.83
C ALA A 879 -7.72 6.50 2.38
N PRO A 880 -6.49 6.22 2.86
CA PRO A 880 -5.75 5.02 2.45
C PRO A 880 -6.05 3.80 3.33
N ARG A 881 -6.85 3.96 4.39
CA ARG A 881 -7.15 2.88 5.36
C ARG A 881 -8.53 2.29 5.19
N VAL A 882 -9.47 3.01 4.59
CA VAL A 882 -10.83 2.52 4.38
C VAL A 882 -11.09 2.42 2.87
N PRO A 883 -10.81 1.25 2.26
CA PRO A 883 -11.11 1.02 0.86
C PRO A 883 -12.59 1.25 0.58
N SER A 884 -12.94 2.09 -0.40
CA SER A 884 -14.35 2.24 -0.81
C SER A 884 -14.90 0.96 -1.46
N SER A 885 -14.00 0.10 -1.94
CA SER A 885 -14.28 -1.23 -2.45
C SER A 885 -14.74 -2.22 -1.37
N ASN A 886 -14.47 -1.96 -0.09
CA ASN A 886 -14.97 -2.79 0.99
C ASN A 886 -16.51 -2.69 1.04
N PRO A 887 -17.23 -3.80 0.83
CA PRO A 887 -18.68 -3.73 0.75
C PRO A 887 -19.31 -3.47 2.12
N PRO A 888 -20.60 -3.11 2.14
CA PRO A 888 -21.37 -2.99 3.37
C PRO A 888 -21.25 -4.25 4.25
N GLY A 889 -20.76 -4.08 5.48
CA GLY A 889 -20.57 -5.20 6.42
C GLY A 889 -19.20 -5.88 6.40
N HIS A 890 -18.21 -5.34 5.68
CA HIS A 890 -16.79 -5.64 5.91
C HIS A 890 -16.36 -5.10 7.31
N PRO A 891 -15.55 -5.82 8.11
CA PRO A 891 -15.08 -5.35 9.43
C PRO A 891 -14.41 -3.97 9.40
N ASP A 892 -13.69 -3.69 8.33
CA ASP A 892 -13.06 -2.40 8.00
C ASP A 892 -13.75 -1.64 6.84
N GLY A 893 -15.05 -1.86 6.61
CA GLY A 893 -15.82 -1.16 5.57
C GLY A 893 -16.28 0.24 5.99
N PRO A 894 -16.43 1.20 5.05
CA PRO A 894 -16.76 2.59 5.35
C PRO A 894 -18.13 2.76 6.01
N ARG A 895 -18.16 3.36 7.20
CA ARG A 895 -19.37 3.58 8.00
C ARG A 895 -19.23 4.73 9.02
N PRO A 896 -20.34 5.30 9.51
CA PRO A 896 -20.30 6.39 10.50
C PRO A 896 -19.56 6.01 11.78
N GLY A 897 -18.75 6.92 12.31
CA GLY A 897 -18.10 6.77 13.62
C GLY A 897 -16.99 5.71 13.69
N MET A 898 -16.70 4.99 12.60
CA MET A 898 -15.72 3.91 12.62
C MET A 898 -14.31 4.41 12.88
N ARG A 899 -13.50 3.56 13.50
CA ARG A 899 -12.04 3.72 13.55
C ARG A 899 -11.40 2.85 12.47
N PRO A 900 -10.65 3.42 11.50
CA PRO A 900 -10.00 2.62 10.47
C PRO A 900 -9.00 1.63 11.06
N LEU A 901 -8.97 0.41 10.53
CA LEU A 901 -8.07 -0.65 10.96
C LEU A 901 -6.62 -0.16 10.94
N SER A 902 -5.95 -0.27 12.09
CA SER A 902 -4.56 0.13 12.24
C SER A 902 -3.61 -1.06 12.21
N SER A 903 -2.32 -0.78 11.99
CA SER A 903 -1.22 -1.74 12.10
C SER A 903 -0.33 -1.48 13.33
N MET A 904 -0.64 -0.45 14.13
CA MET A 904 0.17 -0.04 15.28
C MET A 904 0.22 -1.15 16.34
N SER A 905 1.42 -1.50 16.81
CA SER A 905 1.61 -2.61 17.77
C SER A 905 2.51 -2.24 18.97
N PRO A 906 2.14 -1.25 19.79
CA PRO A 906 2.82 -1.04 21.08
C PRO A 906 2.68 -2.30 21.95
N THR A 907 3.81 -2.89 22.32
CA THR A 907 3.89 -4.25 22.87
C THR A 907 4.65 -4.25 24.18
N ILE A 908 4.13 -4.99 25.17
CA ILE A 908 4.79 -5.21 26.47
C ILE A 908 4.93 -6.73 26.65
N VAL A 909 6.11 -7.17 27.05
CA VAL A 909 6.47 -8.58 27.23
C VAL A 909 6.82 -8.83 28.69
N MET A 910 6.22 -9.86 29.25
CA MET A 910 6.44 -10.32 30.62
C MET A 910 7.00 -11.74 30.62
N LYS A 911 7.73 -12.08 31.68
CA LYS A 911 8.14 -13.45 31.99
C LYS A 911 7.95 -13.67 33.49
N ASP A 912 7.25 -14.75 33.84
CA ASP A 912 6.99 -15.09 35.25
C ASP A 912 6.36 -13.94 36.07
N GLY A 913 5.51 -13.12 35.42
CA GLY A 913 4.85 -11.96 36.03
C GLY A 913 5.70 -10.69 36.14
N GLU A 914 6.95 -10.70 35.67
CA GLU A 914 7.84 -9.54 35.67
C GLU A 914 8.08 -9.01 34.24
N PRO A 915 8.20 -7.69 34.04
CA PRO A 915 8.46 -7.13 32.73
C PRO A 915 9.87 -7.50 32.26
N VAL A 916 10.01 -7.80 30.96
CA VAL A 916 11.31 -8.07 30.32
C VAL A 916 11.60 -7.13 29.17
N LEU A 917 10.57 -6.70 28.44
CA LEU A 917 10.72 -5.83 27.27
C LEU A 917 9.44 -5.03 27.03
N ALA A 918 9.56 -3.76 26.70
CA ALA A 918 8.49 -2.97 26.09
C ALA A 918 9.02 -2.31 24.82
N LEU A 919 8.23 -2.35 23.75
CA LEU A 919 8.68 -1.88 22.43
C LEU A 919 7.52 -1.50 21.51
N GLY A 920 7.88 -0.88 20.40
CA GLY A 920 7.03 -0.64 19.25
C GLY A 920 7.83 0.03 18.14
N SER A 921 7.17 0.33 17.04
CA SER A 921 7.80 0.92 15.87
C SER A 921 6.81 1.76 15.06
N PRO A 922 7.27 2.77 14.30
CA PRO A 922 6.53 3.32 13.18
C PRO A 922 6.73 2.49 11.89
N GLY A 923 5.98 2.80 10.82
CA GLY A 923 6.17 2.15 9.51
C GLY A 923 4.91 1.61 8.83
N GLY A 924 3.71 2.12 9.11
CA GLY A 924 2.49 1.63 8.46
C GLY A 924 2.26 0.14 8.71
N SER A 925 1.98 -0.66 7.67
CA SER A 925 1.82 -2.11 7.80
C SER A 925 3.08 -2.83 8.28
N THR A 926 4.28 -2.28 8.00
CA THR A 926 5.56 -2.88 8.42
C THR A 926 5.78 -2.82 9.94
N ILE A 927 4.96 -2.07 10.69
CA ILE A 927 5.03 -2.06 12.17
C ILE A 927 4.90 -3.48 12.73
N ILE A 928 3.97 -4.26 12.17
CA ILE A 928 3.67 -5.63 12.62
C ILE A 928 4.91 -6.51 12.42
N THR A 929 5.50 -6.49 11.22
CA THR A 929 6.69 -7.28 10.89
C THR A 929 7.91 -6.82 11.66
N THR A 930 8.07 -5.50 11.88
CA THR A 930 9.20 -4.97 12.65
C THR A 930 9.13 -5.41 14.10
N VAL A 931 7.96 -5.30 14.74
CA VAL A 931 7.78 -5.78 16.12
C VAL A 931 7.98 -7.30 16.19
N LEU A 932 7.37 -8.06 15.28
CA LEU A 932 7.51 -9.52 15.21
C LEU A 932 8.98 -9.93 15.06
N GLN A 933 9.71 -9.35 14.11
CA GLN A 933 11.12 -9.68 13.88
C GLN A 933 12.00 -9.30 15.06
N THR A 934 11.76 -8.14 15.70
CA THR A 934 12.49 -7.76 16.92
C THR A 934 12.22 -8.75 18.06
N LEU A 935 10.98 -9.22 18.23
CA LEU A 935 10.65 -10.25 19.21
C LEU A 935 11.33 -11.58 18.90
N VAL A 936 11.28 -12.06 17.66
CA VAL A 936 11.97 -13.32 17.26
C VAL A 936 13.48 -13.21 17.46
N ASN A 937 14.08 -12.08 17.04
CA ASN A 937 15.51 -11.84 17.24
C ASN A 937 15.91 -11.88 18.73
N TYR A 938 15.09 -11.28 19.60
CA TYR A 938 15.36 -11.19 21.03
C TYR A 938 15.05 -12.50 21.77
N LEU A 939 13.88 -13.08 21.54
CA LEU A 939 13.36 -14.23 22.29
C LEU A 939 13.86 -15.58 21.76
N ASP A 940 14.02 -15.73 20.44
CA ASP A 940 14.41 -16.99 19.81
C ASP A 940 15.91 -17.04 19.50
N PHE A 941 16.44 -15.99 18.86
CA PHE A 941 17.85 -15.95 18.48
C PHE A 941 18.78 -15.46 19.61
N GLY A 942 18.23 -15.11 20.78
CA GLY A 942 19.00 -14.69 21.95
C GLY A 942 19.84 -13.43 21.72
N MET A 943 19.45 -12.58 20.76
CA MET A 943 20.14 -11.32 20.53
C MET A 943 19.93 -10.37 21.71
N THR A 944 20.96 -9.58 22.02
CA THR A 944 20.76 -8.41 22.90
C THR A 944 19.80 -7.41 22.25
N LEU A 945 19.07 -6.62 23.04
CA LEU A 945 18.13 -5.63 22.48
C LEU A 945 18.77 -4.70 21.42
N PRO A 946 19.98 -4.14 21.61
CA PRO A 946 20.66 -3.36 20.57
C PRO A 946 20.90 -4.13 19.26
N GLN A 947 21.26 -5.41 19.34
CA GLN A 947 21.43 -6.27 18.16
C GLN A 947 20.10 -6.53 17.47
N ALA A 948 19.03 -6.82 18.23
CA ALA A 948 17.70 -7.07 17.70
C ALA A 948 17.10 -5.84 17.00
N VAL A 949 17.35 -4.63 17.54
CA VAL A 949 16.92 -3.35 16.94
C VAL A 949 17.70 -3.03 15.67
N THR A 950 19.02 -3.25 15.66
CA THR A 950 19.88 -2.86 14.52
C THR A 950 19.96 -3.91 13.40
N ALA A 951 19.54 -5.15 13.65
CA ALA A 951 19.54 -6.22 12.65
C ALA A 951 18.83 -5.81 11.33
N PRO A 952 19.33 -6.25 10.16
CA PRO A 952 18.66 -6.03 8.88
C PRO A 952 17.24 -6.63 8.88
N ARG A 953 16.27 -5.85 8.41
CA ARG A 953 14.86 -6.23 8.49
C ARG A 953 14.32 -6.86 7.22
N LEU A 954 13.39 -7.77 7.42
CA LEU A 954 12.61 -8.42 6.38
C LEU A 954 11.13 -8.27 6.73
N SER A 955 10.35 -7.70 5.82
CA SER A 955 8.93 -7.45 5.99
C SER A 955 8.12 -8.20 4.94
N GLN A 956 7.43 -9.25 5.39
CA GLN A 956 6.50 -10.03 4.58
C GLN A 956 5.06 -9.80 5.04
N GLY A 957 4.29 -9.08 4.22
CA GLY A 957 2.83 -9.02 4.34
C GLY A 957 2.14 -10.07 3.45
N ASN A 958 0.90 -9.80 3.02
CA ASN A 958 0.16 -10.63 2.06
C ASN A 958 -0.34 -9.76 0.87
N SER A 959 0.48 -9.54 -0.16
CA SER A 959 0.16 -8.64 -1.29
C SER A 959 0.37 -9.27 -2.67
N SER A 960 -0.42 -8.81 -3.65
CA SER A 960 -0.52 -9.34 -5.03
C SER A 960 0.66 -8.97 -5.94
N ALA A 961 1.60 -8.13 -5.48
CA ALA A 961 2.85 -7.87 -6.18
C ALA A 961 3.84 -9.04 -5.96
N VAL A 962 3.51 -10.20 -6.51
CA VAL A 962 4.36 -11.43 -6.56
C VAL A 962 4.95 -11.89 -5.22
N GLY A 963 4.32 -11.59 -4.08
CA GLY A 963 4.78 -12.08 -2.79
C GLY A 963 6.21 -11.63 -2.42
N HIS A 964 6.71 -10.51 -2.97
CA HIS A 964 8.05 -10.05 -2.64
C HIS A 964 8.13 -9.60 -1.17
N THR A 965 9.06 -10.19 -0.42
CA THR A 965 9.46 -9.73 0.91
C THR A 965 10.25 -8.43 0.74
N LEU A 966 9.83 -7.36 1.42
CA LEU A 966 10.64 -6.14 1.51
C LEU A 966 11.85 -6.43 2.39
N ILE A 967 13.06 -6.16 1.90
CA ILE A 967 14.29 -6.38 2.66
C ILE A 967 15.17 -5.15 2.65
N GLU A 968 15.82 -4.88 3.77
CA GLU A 968 16.79 -3.79 3.82
C GLU A 968 18.05 -4.11 3.01
N PRO A 969 18.71 -3.11 2.40
CA PRO A 969 19.90 -3.33 1.57
C PRO A 969 21.00 -4.14 2.26
N GLU A 970 21.17 -3.97 3.57
CA GLU A 970 22.14 -4.69 4.37
C GLU A 970 21.90 -6.21 4.35
N PHE A 971 20.64 -6.64 4.21
CA PHE A 971 20.28 -8.06 4.13
C PHE A 971 20.84 -8.74 2.87
N LEU A 972 21.02 -8.00 1.76
CA LEU A 972 21.57 -8.52 0.50
C LEU A 972 22.97 -9.13 0.66
N THR A 973 23.71 -8.71 1.68
CA THR A 973 25.09 -9.15 1.93
C THR A 973 25.17 -10.33 2.90
N THR A 974 24.03 -10.80 3.41
CA THR A 974 23.95 -11.91 4.35
C THR A 974 23.93 -13.25 3.61
N PRO A 975 24.50 -14.34 4.17
CA PRO A 975 24.41 -15.68 3.58
C PRO A 975 22.97 -16.14 3.34
N GLU A 976 22.04 -15.71 4.20
CA GLU A 976 20.63 -16.08 4.16
C GLU A 976 19.92 -15.56 2.91
N TYR A 977 20.41 -14.50 2.26
CA TYR A 977 19.81 -13.95 1.05
C TYR A 977 19.71 -15.00 -0.08
N ASP A 978 20.82 -15.61 -0.46
CA ASP A 978 20.84 -16.62 -1.53
C ASP A 978 20.16 -17.92 -1.08
N GLN A 979 20.26 -18.27 0.21
CA GLN A 979 19.63 -19.46 0.77
C GLN A 979 18.10 -19.38 0.77
N LEU A 980 17.53 -18.22 1.14
CA LEU A 980 16.09 -17.98 1.10
C LEU A 980 15.56 -17.91 -0.34
N ARG A 981 16.33 -17.32 -1.27
CA ARG A 981 16.01 -17.37 -2.71
C ARG A 981 15.99 -18.80 -3.23
N ALA A 982 16.93 -19.63 -2.78
CA ALA A 982 16.94 -21.05 -3.12
C ALA A 982 15.70 -21.79 -2.60
N ARG A 983 15.03 -21.29 -1.55
CA ARG A 983 13.72 -21.77 -1.05
C ARG A 983 12.52 -21.15 -1.78
N GLY A 984 12.74 -20.25 -2.74
CA GLY A 984 11.68 -19.60 -3.52
C GLY A 984 11.26 -18.23 -3.01
N GLN A 985 11.85 -17.71 -1.93
CA GLN A 985 11.56 -16.36 -1.49
C GLN A 985 12.01 -15.35 -2.54
N ARG A 986 11.17 -14.33 -2.77
CA ARG A 986 11.45 -13.23 -3.69
C ARG A 986 11.57 -11.95 -2.89
N PHE A 987 12.53 -11.12 -3.26
CA PHE A 987 12.92 -9.96 -2.47
C PHE A 987 12.74 -8.67 -3.26
N ASP A 988 12.31 -7.63 -2.55
CA ASP A 988 12.22 -6.28 -3.06
C ASP A 988 12.95 -5.32 -2.12
N VAL A 989 13.79 -4.48 -2.72
CA VAL A 989 14.57 -3.42 -2.05
C VAL A 989 14.07 -2.03 -2.45
N THR A 990 13.08 -1.95 -3.35
CA THR A 990 12.49 -0.71 -3.81
C THR A 990 11.56 -0.13 -2.75
N GLY A 991 11.39 1.21 -2.75
CA GLY A 991 10.51 1.89 -1.78
C GLY A 991 11.07 2.04 -0.36
N LEU A 992 12.30 1.61 -0.08
CA LEU A 992 12.92 1.67 1.26
C LEU A 992 13.70 2.96 1.53
N SER A 993 13.17 4.12 1.12
CA SER A 993 13.84 5.42 1.26
C SER A 993 14.22 5.77 2.71
N TYR A 994 13.63 5.09 3.71
CA TYR A 994 13.82 5.36 5.13
C TYR A 994 14.04 4.09 6.00
N GLY A 995 14.31 2.93 5.38
CA GLY A 995 14.38 1.64 6.06
C GLY A 995 13.02 1.09 6.51
N ILE A 996 13.00 -0.10 7.10
CA ILE A 996 11.78 -0.78 7.54
C ILE A 996 11.53 -0.47 9.01
N GLY A 997 10.78 0.58 9.32
CA GLY A 997 10.46 0.99 10.70
C GLY A 997 11.63 1.58 11.51
N ALA A 998 11.38 1.91 12.78
CA ALA A 998 12.37 2.49 13.72
C ALA A 998 11.99 2.17 15.17
N VAL A 999 12.60 1.16 15.77
CA VAL A 999 12.18 0.67 17.10
C VAL A 999 12.61 1.62 18.22
N ASN A 1000 11.70 1.90 19.16
CA ASN A 1000 12.03 2.44 20.49
C ASN A 1000 11.60 1.41 21.53
N ALA A 1001 12.49 1.05 22.45
CA ALA A 1001 12.30 -0.05 23.37
C ALA A 1001 13.00 0.16 24.72
N ILE A 1002 12.49 -0.50 25.75
CA ILE A 1002 13.10 -0.61 27.08
C ILE A 1002 13.14 -2.08 27.47
N GLU A 1003 14.35 -2.58 27.75
CA GLU A 1003 14.61 -3.92 28.31
C GLU A 1003 14.79 -3.81 29.82
N PHE A 1004 14.19 -4.74 30.56
CA PHE A 1004 14.26 -4.82 32.03
C PHE A 1004 15.18 -5.98 32.40
N LEU A 1005 16.30 -5.66 33.05
CA LEU A 1005 17.37 -6.61 33.31
C LEU A 1005 17.19 -7.27 34.70
N PRO A 1006 17.56 -8.56 34.86
CA PRO A 1006 17.38 -9.29 36.13
C PRO A 1006 18.08 -8.68 37.36
N ASN A 1007 19.06 -7.81 37.14
CA ASN A 1007 19.80 -7.13 38.21
C ASN A 1007 19.12 -5.81 38.67
N GLY A 1008 17.89 -5.54 38.22
CA GLY A 1008 17.15 -4.32 38.55
C GLY A 1008 17.54 -3.10 37.71
N GLN A 1009 18.44 -3.27 36.73
CA GLN A 1009 18.74 -2.23 35.75
C GLN A 1009 17.72 -2.23 34.62
N VAL A 1010 17.60 -1.10 33.94
CA VAL A 1010 16.85 -0.96 32.69
C VAL A 1010 17.80 -0.52 31.58
N ARG A 1011 17.53 -1.01 30.37
CA ARG A 1011 18.24 -0.60 29.15
C ARG A 1011 17.26 0.03 28.17
N ALA A 1012 17.41 1.33 27.94
CA ALA A 1012 16.67 2.03 26.91
C ALA A 1012 17.43 1.95 25.58
N VAL A 1013 16.74 1.54 24.51
CA VAL A 1013 17.31 1.44 23.16
C VAL A 1013 16.38 2.12 22.17
N SER A 1014 16.95 2.97 21.34
CA SER A 1014 16.30 3.62 20.21
C SER A 1014 17.00 3.23 18.91
N GLU A 1015 16.28 3.35 17.80
CA GLU A 1015 16.81 3.16 16.46
C GLU A 1015 18.03 4.06 16.23
N GLN A 1016 19.11 3.49 15.69
CA GLN A 1016 20.37 4.20 15.53
C GLN A 1016 20.40 5.05 14.25
N VAL A 1017 19.82 4.55 13.15
CA VAL A 1017 20.06 5.13 11.81
C VAL A 1017 18.77 5.40 11.06
N ARG A 1018 17.83 4.44 11.05
CA ARG A 1018 16.62 4.55 10.23
C ARG A 1018 15.81 5.75 10.67
N ARG A 1019 15.20 6.44 9.71
CA ARG A 1019 14.42 7.67 9.96
C ARG A 1019 15.19 8.77 10.73
N GLY A 1020 16.51 8.85 10.55
CA GLY A 1020 17.37 9.83 11.21
C GLY A 1020 17.80 9.46 12.63
N GLY A 1021 17.52 8.23 13.07
CA GLY A 1021 17.79 7.75 14.41
C GLY A 1021 16.85 8.35 15.46
N GLY A 1022 16.95 7.84 16.68
CA GLY A 1022 16.27 8.38 17.85
C GLY A 1022 17.20 8.58 19.03
N SER A 1023 16.63 8.61 20.22
CA SER A 1023 17.35 8.85 21.45
C SER A 1023 16.79 8.02 22.60
N ALA A 1024 17.68 7.62 23.50
CA ALA A 1024 17.40 6.85 24.68
C ALA A 1024 18.11 7.49 25.89
N MET A 1025 17.45 7.49 27.04
CA MET A 1025 18.01 7.94 28.31
C MET A 1025 17.53 7.03 29.44
N VAL A 1026 18.37 6.88 30.45
CA VAL A 1026 18.04 6.27 31.74
C VAL A 1026 18.52 7.19 32.84
N ASP A 1027 17.81 7.29 33.95
CA ASP A 1027 18.34 7.96 35.13
C ASP A 1027 19.59 7.21 35.64
N SER A 1028 20.54 7.98 36.15
CA SER A 1028 21.78 7.44 36.70
C SER A 1028 22.09 8.13 38.02
N GLU A 1029 21.15 8.05 38.96
CA GLU A 1029 21.55 8.15 40.36
C GLU A 1029 22.18 6.82 40.79
N TYR A 1030 23.48 6.88 41.00
CA TYR A 1030 24.26 5.87 41.69
C TYR A 1030 23.61 5.63 43.07
N VAL A 1031 22.90 4.51 43.23
CA VAL A 1031 22.51 4.03 44.55
C VAL A 1031 23.80 3.52 45.22
N PRO A 1032 24.32 4.17 46.27
CA PRO A 1032 25.59 3.78 46.89
C PRO A 1032 25.53 2.43 47.61
#